data_AF-A0AAU8JZG4-F1
#
_entry.id   AF-A0AAU8JZG4-F1
#
_cell.length_a   1.000
_cell.length_b   1.000
_cell.length_c   1.000
_cell.angle_alpha   90.00
_cell.angle_beta   90.00
_cell.angle_gamma   90.00
#
_symmetry.space_group_name_H-M   'P 1'
#
loop_
_entity.id
_entity.type
_entity.pdbx_description
1 polymer ?
#
loop_
_entity_poly.entity_id
_entity_poly.type
_entity_poly.pdbx_seq_one_letter_code
_entity_poly.pdbx_strand_id
1 'polypeptide(L)'
;MAGRRSSGVLAMLAEAQREQHRREEARRRAAEADRRAYERAQREAQRSAAQGRKEALRAYQQGREADAARRTAELDARVDRLRGVLAAGLAGPAFHPAELQGPVRVPPFDPGPLGVPVPMPDQAWYLVPPPVGAQAADPAARRRFDAEAAQARARYEQDWYAAQAAERQRLGQLAEYRAQYDAWAAERLRWAAGQAEQAAGLVAGLRAGDPAAVVEYFETALRWRDDWPEGFPVEGALTWDAAARRLVVERRLPGAEVVPAVARLRYVKADDREAEVARSATERRALYREVLAQCALRVLDALLRADPGGLVESVVLNGFLDAVDPATGREERRTLVAVAVERTAFRALALDRVSAVDCLVEGLGGRLSARPEKAAPVKPELPTDPAPMVAASTLAPDGMGAGDGDGGDGPDLFEMDPIAFEELIAELFRRRGLRTSTTARSGDEGVDVLAEDPDPITGGRIVIQAKRYRHTVPPAAVRDLDATMVRQGANRGILVTTSGFGPGSRRWAEGKPLTLVDGPTLVRLLHEQGLSGRLGGTVAAPAAAPPAATRRGSGGSRSAAGRAQELSPGQNVRPEPAELAELTVVFGSTGAEADLTLLLLAEDGRVRSDEDFVFYHQPTAEGGAVTLRQEERTATLRPLDLPGTVHRVAISVNMDADSDTTCAQLRDAELRVSGAAGGGWSFRPPADPAISAMLVAELYRNGGGWKLRAVGQGWADGLAGLARAHGVEVA
;
A
#
# COMPACT_ATOMS: atom_id res chain seq x y z
N MET A 1 50.42 44.49 -100.30
CA MET A 1 50.81 43.84 -99.04
C MET A 1 50.55 44.78 -97.87
N ALA A 2 50.03 44.23 -96.78
CA ALA A 2 50.08 44.70 -95.39
C ALA A 2 49.64 46.16 -95.08
N GLY A 3 48.33 46.39 -94.93
CA GLY A 3 47.79 47.60 -94.29
C GLY A 3 46.36 47.38 -93.81
N ARG A 4 46.05 47.86 -92.58
CA ARG A 4 44.72 47.87 -91.90
C ARG A 4 44.21 46.56 -91.28
N ARG A 5 44.86 46.04 -90.23
CA ARG A 5 44.21 45.15 -89.23
C ARG A 5 44.57 45.41 -87.76
N SER A 6 45.42 46.40 -87.45
CA SER A 6 45.96 46.59 -86.09
C SER A 6 45.15 47.54 -85.18
N SER A 7 44.34 48.47 -85.71
CA SER A 7 43.63 49.47 -84.89
C SER A 7 42.36 48.94 -84.20
N GLY A 8 41.66 47.96 -84.79
CA GLY A 8 40.47 47.36 -84.18
C GLY A 8 40.77 46.45 -82.98
N VAL A 9 41.96 45.82 -82.98
CA VAL A 9 42.37 44.89 -81.90
C VAL A 9 42.70 45.64 -80.61
N LEU A 10 43.33 46.83 -80.70
CA LEU A 10 43.64 47.68 -79.54
C LEU A 10 42.39 48.34 -78.92
N ALA A 11 41.43 48.77 -79.75
CA ALA A 11 40.16 49.31 -79.27
C ALA A 11 39.31 48.23 -78.55
N MET A 12 39.25 47.01 -79.11
CA MET A 12 38.59 45.88 -78.45
C MET A 12 39.29 45.46 -77.15
N LEU A 13 40.62 45.53 -77.07
CA LEU A 13 41.37 45.27 -75.84
C LEU A 13 41.09 46.32 -74.74
N ALA A 14 41.03 47.60 -75.10
CA ALA A 14 40.72 48.68 -74.16
C ALA A 14 39.25 48.70 -73.71
N GLU A 15 38.33 48.26 -74.57
CA GLU A 15 36.92 48.07 -74.22
C GLU A 15 36.72 46.83 -73.33
N ALA A 16 37.40 45.72 -73.64
CA ALA A 16 37.43 44.54 -72.79
C ALA A 16 38.01 44.83 -71.38
N GLN A 17 39.06 45.65 -71.28
CA GLN A 17 39.62 46.09 -69.99
C GLN A 17 38.64 46.96 -69.18
N ARG A 18 37.92 47.89 -69.82
CA ARG A 18 36.90 48.71 -69.15
C ARG A 18 35.68 47.90 -68.74
N GLU A 19 35.31 46.88 -69.52
CA GLU A 19 34.27 45.94 -69.16
C GLU A 19 34.69 45.03 -68.00
N GLN A 20 35.94 44.58 -67.98
CA GLN A 20 36.51 43.82 -66.87
C GLN A 20 36.55 44.64 -65.58
N HIS A 21 36.98 45.91 -65.63
CA HIS A 21 36.97 46.81 -64.47
C HIS A 21 35.55 47.07 -63.94
N ARG A 22 34.58 47.33 -64.82
CA ARG A 22 33.16 47.47 -64.43
C ARG A 22 32.61 46.19 -63.79
N ARG A 23 32.97 45.01 -64.32
CA ARG A 23 32.59 43.71 -63.74
C ARG A 23 33.24 43.50 -62.37
N GLU A 24 34.50 43.89 -62.18
CA GLU A 24 35.20 43.80 -60.89
C GLU A 24 34.64 44.77 -59.85
N GLU A 25 34.34 46.02 -60.21
CA GLU A 25 33.69 46.99 -59.33
C GLU A 25 32.26 46.56 -58.97
N ALA A 26 31.49 46.04 -59.94
CA ALA A 26 30.16 45.48 -59.68
C ALA A 26 30.23 44.27 -58.73
N ARG A 27 31.22 43.39 -58.91
CA ARG A 27 31.49 42.26 -57.99
C ARG A 27 31.86 42.75 -56.58
N ARG A 28 32.69 43.79 -56.44
CA ARG A 28 33.04 44.37 -55.14
C ARG A 28 31.83 44.99 -54.44
N ARG A 29 31.01 45.77 -55.17
CA ARG A 29 29.78 46.38 -54.63
C ARG A 29 28.74 45.32 -54.23
N ALA A 30 28.59 44.25 -55.02
CA ALA A 30 27.74 43.11 -54.69
C ALA A 30 28.23 42.42 -53.41
N ALA A 31 29.54 42.12 -53.32
CA ALA A 31 30.13 41.52 -52.12
C ALA A 31 29.97 42.40 -50.85
N GLU A 32 30.09 43.73 -50.97
CA GLU A 32 29.82 44.65 -49.86
C GLU A 32 28.34 44.71 -49.47
N ALA A 33 27.43 44.66 -50.45
CA ALA A 33 25.99 44.61 -50.21
C ALA A 33 25.59 43.30 -49.51
N ASP A 34 26.14 42.16 -49.95
CA ASP A 34 25.95 40.85 -49.35
C ASP A 34 26.48 40.82 -47.91
N ARG A 35 27.67 41.40 -47.66
CA ARG A 35 28.22 41.52 -46.30
C ARG A 35 27.30 42.33 -45.38
N ARG A 36 26.78 43.48 -45.83
CA ARG A 36 25.84 44.31 -45.05
C ARG A 36 24.50 43.61 -44.83
N ALA A 37 24.02 42.86 -45.82
CA ALA A 37 22.79 42.06 -45.69
C ALA A 37 22.98 40.94 -44.67
N TYR A 38 24.10 40.24 -44.72
CA TYR A 38 24.49 39.22 -43.75
C TYR A 38 24.59 39.78 -42.32
N GLU A 39 25.25 40.92 -42.14
CA GLU A 39 25.35 41.60 -40.83
C GLU A 39 23.97 42.03 -40.28
N ARG A 40 23.06 42.51 -41.14
CA ARG A 40 21.68 42.84 -40.73
C ARG A 40 20.91 41.60 -40.31
N ALA A 41 20.98 40.52 -41.11
CA ALA A 41 20.34 39.25 -40.80
C ALA A 41 20.87 38.66 -39.48
N GLN A 42 22.18 38.74 -39.21
CA GLN A 42 22.75 38.32 -37.93
C GLN A 42 22.22 39.14 -36.75
N ARG A 43 22.14 40.47 -36.88
CA ARG A 43 21.61 41.34 -35.81
C ARG A 43 20.13 41.10 -35.54
N GLU A 44 19.34 40.87 -36.59
CA GLU A 44 17.93 40.52 -36.48
C GLU A 44 17.74 39.16 -35.81
N ALA A 45 18.51 38.15 -36.21
CA ALA A 45 18.53 36.83 -35.56
C ALA A 45 18.93 36.92 -34.08
N GLN A 46 19.93 37.73 -33.73
CA GLN A 46 20.33 37.96 -32.33
C GLN A 46 19.22 38.65 -31.52
N ARG A 47 18.54 39.66 -32.09
CA ARG A 47 17.41 40.33 -31.45
C ARG A 47 16.23 39.39 -31.24
N SER A 48 15.88 38.61 -32.26
CA SER A 48 14.83 37.60 -32.18
C SER A 48 15.14 36.54 -31.13
N ALA A 49 16.39 36.06 -31.08
CA ALA A 49 16.83 35.10 -30.06
C ALA A 49 16.79 35.69 -28.64
N ALA A 50 17.22 36.94 -28.47
CA ALA A 50 17.15 37.63 -27.18
C ALA A 50 15.70 37.86 -26.72
N GLN A 51 14.81 38.20 -27.66
CA GLN A 51 13.39 38.34 -27.40
C GLN A 51 12.74 37.00 -27.03
N GLY A 52 13.02 35.93 -27.78
CA GLY A 52 12.56 34.58 -27.47
C GLY A 52 13.03 34.10 -26.09
N ARG A 53 14.29 34.37 -25.71
CA ARG A 53 14.79 34.07 -24.35
C ARG A 53 14.03 34.83 -23.26
N LYS A 54 13.71 36.10 -23.50
CA LYS A 54 12.95 36.93 -22.54
C LYS A 54 11.51 36.46 -22.40
N GLU A 55 10.88 36.06 -23.50
CA GLU A 55 9.53 35.50 -23.51
C GLU A 55 9.50 34.14 -22.80
N ALA A 56 10.47 33.25 -23.07
CA ALA A 56 10.61 31.97 -22.38
C ALA A 56 10.80 32.16 -20.87
N LEU A 57 11.66 33.09 -20.43
CA LEU A 57 11.87 33.37 -19.01
C LEU A 57 10.58 33.91 -18.33
N ARG A 58 9.83 34.77 -19.02
CA ARG A 58 8.54 35.28 -18.52
C ARG A 58 7.51 34.16 -18.39
N ALA A 59 7.39 33.30 -19.40
CA ALA A 59 6.49 32.16 -19.37
C ALA A 59 6.84 31.19 -18.23
N TYR A 60 8.14 30.92 -18.03
CA TYR A 60 8.63 30.13 -16.90
C TYR A 60 8.24 30.74 -15.56
N GLN A 61 8.51 32.02 -15.34
CA GLN A 61 8.16 32.71 -14.09
C GLN A 61 6.65 32.74 -13.84
N GLN A 62 5.84 32.94 -14.88
CA GLN A 62 4.37 32.87 -14.78
C GLN A 62 3.90 31.46 -14.41
N GLY A 63 4.52 30.42 -14.96
CA GLY A 63 4.25 29.03 -14.57
C GLY A 63 4.52 28.79 -13.09
N ARG A 64 5.69 29.21 -12.59
CA ARG A 64 6.04 29.09 -11.16
C ARG A 64 5.09 29.88 -10.24
N GLU A 65 4.67 31.07 -10.64
CA GLU A 65 3.66 31.85 -9.90
C GLU A 65 2.29 31.14 -9.87
N ALA A 66 1.87 30.56 -11.00
CA ALA A 66 0.61 29.82 -11.09
C ALA A 66 0.62 28.54 -10.26
N ASP A 67 1.74 27.81 -10.23
CA ASP A 67 1.91 26.62 -9.38
C ASP A 67 1.82 26.96 -7.89
N ALA A 68 2.52 28.03 -7.45
CA ALA A 68 2.45 28.51 -6.07
C ALA A 68 1.02 28.96 -5.69
N ALA A 69 0.31 29.60 -6.61
CA ALA A 69 -1.09 30.00 -6.41
C ALA A 69 -2.02 28.78 -6.31
N ARG A 70 -1.84 27.76 -7.16
CA ARG A 70 -2.63 26.51 -7.11
C ARG A 70 -2.45 25.80 -5.77
N ARG A 71 -1.21 25.60 -5.31
CA ARG A 71 -0.93 24.96 -4.01
C ARG A 71 -1.47 25.78 -2.83
N THR A 72 -1.48 27.11 -2.93
CA THR A 72 -2.12 27.97 -1.94
C THR A 72 -3.64 27.74 -1.91
N ALA A 73 -4.29 27.65 -3.07
CA ALA A 73 -5.72 27.35 -3.14
C ALA A 73 -6.07 25.96 -2.57
N GLU A 74 -5.18 24.96 -2.72
CA GLU A 74 -5.34 23.64 -2.08
C GLU A 74 -5.29 23.72 -0.55
N LEU A 75 -4.37 24.54 0.01
CA LEU A 75 -4.29 24.81 1.45
C LEU A 75 -5.55 25.52 1.96
N ASP A 76 -6.03 26.52 1.22
CA ASP A 76 -7.25 27.25 1.57
C ASP A 76 -8.47 26.33 1.54
N ALA A 77 -8.61 25.50 0.50
CA ALA A 77 -9.68 24.50 0.41
C ALA A 77 -9.63 23.48 1.56
N ARG A 78 -8.44 23.10 2.03
CA ARG A 78 -8.29 22.24 3.21
C ARG A 78 -8.76 22.95 4.48
N VAL A 79 -8.41 24.23 4.67
CA VAL A 79 -8.91 25.02 5.81
C VAL A 79 -10.42 25.22 5.76
N ASP A 80 -10.99 25.42 4.57
CA ASP A 80 -12.43 25.55 4.41
C ASP A 80 -13.18 24.26 4.75
N ARG A 81 -12.62 23.09 4.39
CA ARG A 81 -13.16 21.79 4.87
C ARG A 81 -13.15 21.68 6.39
N LEU A 82 -12.09 22.15 7.05
CA LEU A 82 -12.00 22.18 8.52
C LEU A 82 -13.02 23.15 9.14
N ARG A 83 -13.29 24.30 8.52
CA ARG A 83 -14.33 25.25 8.93
C ARG A 83 -15.75 24.76 8.64
N GLY A 84 -15.90 23.78 7.75
CA GLY A 84 -17.17 23.22 7.32
C GLY A 84 -17.55 21.88 7.97
N VAL A 85 -16.81 21.40 8.98
CA VAL A 85 -17.03 20.09 9.62
C VAL A 85 -18.46 19.94 10.14
N LEU A 86 -18.95 20.93 10.90
CA LEU A 86 -20.30 20.94 11.43
C LEU A 86 -21.33 21.03 10.31
N ALA A 87 -21.14 21.96 9.37
CA ALA A 87 -22.04 22.17 8.24
C ALA A 87 -22.20 20.90 7.37
N ALA A 88 -21.11 20.20 7.08
CA ALA A 88 -21.15 18.92 6.36
C ALA A 88 -21.93 17.83 7.13
N GLY A 89 -21.79 17.82 8.47
CA GLY A 89 -22.53 16.89 9.33
C GLY A 89 -24.03 17.16 9.29
N LEU A 90 -24.42 18.43 9.42
CA LEU A 90 -25.79 18.90 9.37
C LEU A 90 -26.46 18.65 8.00
N ALA A 91 -25.72 18.84 6.91
CA ALA A 91 -26.25 18.73 5.55
C ALA A 91 -26.59 17.30 5.13
N GLY A 92 -25.92 16.30 5.71
CA GLY A 92 -26.17 14.90 5.35
C GLY A 92 -27.28 14.24 6.16
N PRO A 93 -27.73 13.04 5.73
CA PRO A 93 -28.88 12.35 6.32
C PRO A 93 -28.66 12.02 7.79
N ALA A 94 -29.76 11.94 8.53
CA ALA A 94 -29.78 11.42 9.88
C ALA A 94 -29.82 9.89 9.82
N PHE A 95 -29.07 9.24 10.72
CA PHE A 95 -29.20 7.81 10.92
C PHE A 95 -30.57 7.51 11.55
N HIS A 96 -31.24 6.46 11.08
CA HIS A 96 -32.52 6.04 11.61
C HIS A 96 -32.53 4.53 11.83
N PRO A 97 -33.39 3.99 12.70
CA PRO A 97 -33.53 2.54 12.91
C PRO A 97 -33.73 1.73 11.62
N ALA A 98 -34.35 2.32 10.59
CA ALA A 98 -34.56 1.68 9.29
C ALA A 98 -33.25 1.44 8.53
N GLU A 99 -32.21 2.24 8.76
CA GLU A 99 -30.90 2.13 8.08
C GLU A 99 -30.12 0.88 8.54
N LEU A 100 -30.51 0.26 9.65
CA LEU A 100 -29.98 -1.04 10.08
C LEU A 100 -30.39 -2.18 9.13
N GLN A 101 -31.43 -1.97 8.31
CA GLN A 101 -31.95 -2.96 7.37
C GLN A 101 -31.61 -2.54 5.93
N GLY A 102 -30.38 -2.80 5.50
CA GLY A 102 -29.96 -2.57 4.11
C GLY A 102 -30.64 -3.53 3.13
N PRO A 103 -31.05 -3.08 1.93
CA PRO A 103 -31.68 -3.96 0.95
C PRO A 103 -30.66 -4.93 0.35
N VAL A 104 -30.74 -6.21 0.69
CA VAL A 104 -29.95 -7.24 0.03
C VAL A 104 -30.60 -7.58 -1.31
N ARG A 105 -29.88 -7.32 -2.41
CA ARG A 105 -30.30 -7.68 -3.76
C ARG A 105 -29.51 -8.88 -4.27
N VAL A 106 -30.24 -9.88 -4.76
CA VAL A 106 -29.70 -10.98 -5.56
C VAL A 106 -29.98 -10.65 -7.03
N PRO A 107 -28.94 -10.43 -7.87
CA PRO A 107 -29.12 -10.23 -9.30
C PRO A 107 -29.69 -11.51 -9.93
N PRO A 108 -30.52 -11.42 -10.98
CA PRO A 108 -31.07 -12.60 -11.64
C PRO A 108 -29.98 -13.47 -12.28
N PHE A 109 -30.25 -14.77 -12.41
CA PHE A 109 -29.35 -15.71 -13.08
C PHE A 109 -29.16 -15.34 -14.56
N ASP A 110 -27.91 -15.17 -14.97
CA ASP A 110 -27.52 -14.93 -16.35
C ASP A 110 -26.61 -16.08 -16.84
N PRO A 111 -27.09 -16.96 -17.74
CA PRO A 111 -26.31 -18.09 -18.24
C PRO A 111 -25.25 -17.70 -19.28
N GLY A 112 -25.23 -16.45 -19.78
CA GLY A 112 -24.29 -16.00 -20.80
C GLY A 112 -24.22 -16.94 -22.03
N PRO A 113 -23.03 -17.30 -22.53
CA PRO A 113 -22.87 -18.21 -23.67
C PRO A 113 -23.47 -19.61 -23.46
N LEU A 114 -23.55 -20.09 -22.21
CA LEU A 114 -24.18 -21.36 -21.91
C LEU A 114 -25.69 -21.31 -22.13
N GLY A 115 -26.30 -20.13 -22.28
CA GLY A 115 -27.70 -19.99 -22.66
C GLY A 115 -27.99 -20.26 -24.14
N VAL A 116 -26.95 -20.33 -24.99
CA VAL A 116 -27.09 -20.48 -26.45
C VAL A 116 -26.93 -21.96 -26.84
N PRO A 117 -27.95 -22.62 -27.43
CA PRO A 117 -27.84 -24.00 -27.87
C PRO A 117 -26.76 -24.22 -28.95
N VAL A 118 -26.10 -25.37 -28.94
CA VAL A 118 -25.15 -25.74 -30.00
C VAL A 118 -25.91 -26.00 -31.31
N PRO A 119 -25.57 -25.32 -32.42
CA PRO A 119 -26.23 -25.55 -33.70
C PRO A 119 -25.90 -26.95 -34.23
N MET A 120 -26.92 -27.69 -34.68
CA MET A 120 -26.73 -28.99 -35.32
C MET A 120 -26.37 -28.82 -36.80
N PRO A 121 -25.48 -29.66 -37.37
CA PRO A 121 -25.13 -29.57 -38.79
C PRO A 121 -26.36 -29.90 -39.65
N ASP A 122 -26.55 -29.12 -40.71
CA ASP A 122 -27.59 -29.38 -41.71
C ASP A 122 -27.07 -30.38 -42.75
N GLN A 123 -27.79 -31.49 -42.94
CA GLN A 123 -27.44 -32.52 -43.91
C GLN A 123 -27.32 -31.97 -45.35
N ALA A 124 -28.05 -30.91 -45.68
CA ALA A 124 -28.01 -30.28 -47.00
C ALA A 124 -26.61 -29.76 -47.37
N TRP A 125 -25.79 -29.36 -46.39
CA TRP A 125 -24.45 -28.84 -46.61
C TRP A 125 -23.43 -29.92 -47.03
N TYR A 126 -23.79 -31.19 -46.85
CA TYR A 126 -22.94 -32.34 -47.13
C TYR A 126 -23.39 -33.11 -48.38
N LEU A 127 -24.39 -32.60 -49.11
CA LEU A 127 -24.89 -33.27 -50.32
C LEU A 127 -23.88 -33.13 -51.47
N VAL A 128 -23.46 -34.28 -52.01
CA VAL A 128 -22.69 -34.34 -53.25
C VAL A 128 -23.67 -34.39 -54.42
N PRO A 129 -23.58 -33.49 -55.42
CA PRO A 129 -24.46 -33.50 -56.57
C PRO A 129 -24.20 -34.74 -57.45
N PRO A 130 -25.25 -35.40 -57.97
CA PRO A 130 -25.07 -36.57 -58.82
C PRO A 130 -24.46 -36.19 -60.18
N PRO A 131 -23.70 -37.09 -60.84
CA PRO A 131 -23.21 -36.87 -62.19
C PRO A 131 -24.39 -36.72 -63.16
N VAL A 132 -24.30 -35.75 -64.08
CA VAL A 132 -25.36 -35.40 -65.04
C VAL A 132 -24.88 -35.56 -66.50
N GLY A 133 -25.82 -35.74 -67.43
CA GLY A 133 -25.51 -35.84 -68.86
C GLY A 133 -24.63 -37.05 -69.21
N ALA A 134 -23.68 -36.88 -70.13
CA ALA A 134 -22.79 -37.96 -70.58
C ALA A 134 -21.95 -38.59 -69.45
N GLN A 135 -21.71 -37.88 -68.34
CA GLN A 135 -20.99 -38.38 -67.18
C GLN A 135 -21.81 -39.40 -66.36
N ALA A 136 -23.14 -39.36 -66.43
CA ALA A 136 -24.00 -40.31 -65.73
C ALA A 136 -23.88 -41.75 -66.28
N ALA A 137 -23.43 -41.89 -67.52
CA ALA A 137 -23.21 -43.18 -68.20
C ALA A 137 -21.78 -43.72 -68.04
N ASP A 138 -20.85 -42.95 -67.45
CA ASP A 138 -19.46 -43.38 -67.19
C ASP A 138 -19.36 -44.16 -65.86
N PRO A 139 -19.02 -45.46 -65.87
CA PRO A 139 -18.86 -46.26 -64.65
C PRO A 139 -17.81 -45.71 -63.68
N ALA A 140 -16.76 -45.04 -64.18
CA ALA A 140 -15.72 -44.46 -63.33
C ALA A 140 -16.19 -43.16 -62.64
N ALA A 141 -16.98 -42.34 -63.33
CA ALA A 141 -17.66 -41.17 -62.74
C ALA A 141 -18.65 -41.59 -61.66
N ARG A 142 -19.43 -42.67 -61.88
CA ARG A 142 -20.37 -43.19 -60.89
C ARG A 142 -19.66 -43.69 -59.62
N ARG A 143 -18.56 -44.45 -59.77
CA ARG A 143 -17.76 -44.93 -58.62
C ARG A 143 -17.15 -43.79 -57.81
N ARG A 144 -16.69 -42.71 -58.46
CA ARG A 144 -16.17 -41.51 -57.78
C ARG A 144 -17.28 -40.79 -57.01
N PHE A 145 -18.43 -40.57 -57.63
CA PHE A 145 -19.61 -40.02 -56.96
C PHE A 145 -20.03 -40.86 -55.74
N ASP A 146 -20.13 -42.17 -55.88
CA ASP A 146 -20.53 -43.05 -54.77
C ASP A 146 -19.52 -42.99 -53.61
N ALA A 147 -18.21 -42.89 -53.92
CA ALA A 147 -17.14 -42.72 -52.93
C ALA A 147 -17.19 -41.35 -52.25
N GLU A 148 -17.37 -40.27 -53.01
CA GLU A 148 -17.49 -38.90 -52.48
C GLU A 148 -18.75 -38.73 -51.62
N ALA A 149 -19.89 -39.26 -52.07
CA ALA A 149 -21.15 -39.26 -51.30
C ALA A 149 -21.03 -40.10 -50.01
N ALA A 150 -20.30 -41.22 -50.04
CA ALA A 150 -20.01 -42.00 -48.83
C ALA A 150 -19.13 -41.21 -47.84
N GLN A 151 -18.09 -40.54 -48.31
CA GLN A 151 -17.25 -39.69 -47.46
C GLN A 151 -18.01 -38.48 -46.90
N ALA A 152 -18.90 -37.87 -47.67
CA ALA A 152 -19.70 -36.73 -47.22
C ALA A 152 -20.72 -37.14 -46.15
N ARG A 153 -21.35 -38.32 -46.28
CA ARG A 153 -22.18 -38.91 -45.22
C ARG A 153 -21.39 -39.18 -43.95
N ALA A 154 -20.20 -39.76 -44.06
CA ALA A 154 -19.35 -40.02 -42.89
C ALA A 154 -18.93 -38.71 -42.18
N ARG A 155 -18.63 -37.64 -42.94
CA ARG A 155 -18.36 -36.31 -42.38
C ARG A 155 -19.58 -35.72 -41.66
N TYR A 156 -20.76 -35.80 -42.26
CA TYR A 156 -22.00 -35.36 -41.61
C TYR A 156 -22.26 -36.12 -40.31
N GLU A 157 -22.16 -37.45 -40.31
CA GLU A 157 -22.34 -38.27 -39.11
C GLU A 157 -21.35 -37.87 -38.01
N GLN A 158 -20.07 -37.70 -38.36
CA GLN A 158 -19.04 -37.26 -37.43
C GLN A 158 -19.36 -35.88 -36.81
N ASP A 159 -19.70 -34.89 -37.65
CA ASP A 159 -20.00 -33.53 -37.20
C ASP A 159 -21.29 -33.50 -36.36
N TRP A 160 -22.28 -34.33 -36.70
CA TRP A 160 -23.53 -34.46 -35.93
C TRP A 160 -23.29 -35.06 -34.56
N TYR A 161 -22.51 -36.15 -34.46
CA TYR A 161 -22.14 -36.73 -33.17
C TYR A 161 -21.30 -35.76 -32.33
N ALA A 162 -20.39 -35.00 -32.96
CA ALA A 162 -19.60 -33.97 -32.28
C ALA A 162 -20.49 -32.84 -31.74
N ALA A 163 -21.43 -32.32 -32.54
CA ALA A 163 -22.37 -31.29 -32.12
C ALA A 163 -23.28 -31.77 -30.98
N GLN A 164 -23.76 -33.02 -31.02
CA GLN A 164 -24.52 -33.60 -29.91
C GLN A 164 -23.72 -33.76 -28.63
N ALA A 165 -22.45 -34.17 -28.73
CA ALA A 165 -21.57 -34.27 -27.57
C ALA A 165 -21.34 -32.90 -26.95
N ALA A 166 -21.11 -31.87 -27.77
CA ALA A 166 -20.97 -30.49 -27.32
C ALA A 166 -22.27 -29.96 -26.68
N GLU A 167 -23.44 -30.27 -27.22
CA GLU A 167 -24.73 -29.84 -26.64
C GLU A 167 -24.98 -30.52 -25.27
N ARG A 168 -24.68 -31.82 -25.14
CA ARG A 168 -24.75 -32.51 -23.84
C ARG A 168 -23.80 -31.90 -22.82
N GLN A 169 -22.58 -31.56 -23.24
CA GLN A 169 -21.61 -30.88 -22.39
C GLN A 169 -22.12 -29.50 -21.95
N ARG A 170 -22.64 -28.69 -22.89
CA ARG A 170 -23.21 -27.37 -22.59
C ARG A 170 -24.36 -27.46 -21.59
N LEU A 171 -25.28 -28.41 -21.77
CA LEU A 171 -26.40 -28.62 -20.85
C LEU A 171 -25.93 -29.03 -19.45
N GLY A 172 -24.89 -29.87 -19.36
CA GLY A 172 -24.26 -30.23 -18.08
C GLY A 172 -23.65 -29.01 -17.38
N GLN A 173 -22.86 -28.22 -18.11
CA GLN A 173 -22.26 -26.98 -17.61
C GLN A 173 -23.31 -25.95 -17.19
N LEU A 174 -24.40 -25.80 -17.96
CA LEU A 174 -25.50 -24.90 -17.63
C LEU A 174 -26.23 -25.33 -16.34
N ALA A 175 -26.48 -26.62 -16.17
CA ALA A 175 -27.12 -27.16 -14.97
C ALA A 175 -26.25 -26.98 -13.73
N GLU A 176 -24.94 -27.24 -13.84
CA GLU A 176 -23.97 -27.02 -12.78
C GLU A 176 -23.89 -25.54 -12.39
N TYR A 177 -23.77 -24.64 -13.38
CA TYR A 177 -23.72 -23.21 -13.13
C TYR A 177 -25.01 -22.70 -12.47
N ARG A 178 -26.16 -23.22 -12.90
CA ARG A 178 -27.44 -22.89 -12.27
C ARG A 178 -27.49 -23.31 -10.81
N ALA A 179 -27.03 -24.53 -10.50
CA ALA A 179 -26.98 -25.03 -9.13
C ALA A 179 -26.06 -24.19 -8.24
N GLN A 180 -24.88 -23.81 -8.74
CA GLN A 180 -23.95 -22.92 -8.04
C GLN A 180 -24.58 -21.55 -7.75
N TYR A 181 -25.25 -20.95 -8.73
CA TYR A 181 -25.96 -19.68 -8.55
C TYR A 181 -27.10 -19.81 -7.52
N ASP A 182 -27.92 -20.86 -7.58
CA ASP A 182 -29.05 -21.04 -6.66
C ASP A 182 -28.54 -21.25 -5.22
N ALA A 183 -27.44 -21.97 -5.02
CA ALA A 183 -26.79 -22.13 -3.72
C ALA A 183 -26.27 -20.80 -3.16
N TRP A 184 -25.53 -20.04 -3.97
CA TRP A 184 -25.04 -18.71 -3.62
C TRP A 184 -26.19 -17.73 -3.28
N ALA A 185 -27.23 -17.72 -4.11
CA ALA A 185 -28.41 -16.88 -3.90
C ALA A 185 -29.12 -17.23 -2.58
N ALA A 186 -29.29 -18.52 -2.28
CA ALA A 186 -29.91 -18.98 -1.05
C ALA A 186 -29.09 -18.61 0.19
N GLU A 187 -27.76 -18.73 0.14
CA GLU A 187 -26.87 -18.31 1.22
C GLU A 187 -26.96 -16.80 1.49
N ARG A 188 -26.91 -16.00 0.42
CA ARG A 188 -27.02 -14.54 0.49
C ARG A 188 -28.37 -14.08 1.06
N LEU A 189 -29.46 -14.79 0.75
CA LEU A 189 -30.78 -14.53 1.34
C LEU A 189 -30.87 -14.95 2.81
N ARG A 190 -30.26 -16.07 3.22
CA ARG A 190 -30.20 -16.49 4.63
C ARG A 190 -29.41 -15.48 5.47
N TRP A 191 -28.26 -15.03 4.96
CA TRP A 191 -27.47 -13.98 5.60
C TRP A 191 -28.28 -12.69 5.76
N ALA A 192 -28.99 -12.27 4.71
CA ALA A 192 -29.87 -11.10 4.74
C ALA A 192 -30.97 -11.22 5.80
N ALA A 193 -31.59 -12.40 5.91
CA ALA A 193 -32.62 -12.67 6.91
C ALA A 193 -32.06 -12.59 8.34
N GLY A 194 -30.89 -13.16 8.59
CA GLY A 194 -30.22 -13.08 9.90
C GLY A 194 -29.86 -11.64 10.29
N GLN A 195 -29.35 -10.84 9.34
CA GLN A 195 -29.09 -9.41 9.56
C GLN A 195 -30.37 -8.63 9.87
N ALA A 196 -31.46 -8.91 9.15
CA ALA A 196 -32.75 -8.27 9.40
C ALA A 196 -33.32 -8.62 10.79
N GLU A 197 -33.14 -9.86 11.25
CA GLU A 197 -33.54 -10.30 12.58
C GLU A 197 -32.71 -9.61 13.68
N GLN A 198 -31.39 -9.53 13.52
CA GLN A 198 -30.51 -8.80 14.45
C GLN A 198 -30.88 -7.32 14.53
N ALA A 199 -31.06 -6.67 13.37
CA ALA A 199 -31.52 -5.28 13.31
C ALA A 199 -32.88 -5.10 14.01
N ALA A 200 -33.82 -6.02 13.80
CA ALA A 200 -35.12 -5.98 14.48
C ALA A 200 -34.97 -6.13 16.02
N GLY A 201 -34.08 -7.01 16.47
CA GLY A 201 -33.72 -7.19 17.88
C GLY A 201 -33.14 -5.92 18.50
N LEU A 202 -32.14 -5.32 17.85
CA LEU A 202 -31.52 -4.06 18.29
C LEU A 202 -32.54 -2.93 18.39
N VAL A 203 -33.42 -2.80 17.39
CA VAL A 203 -34.50 -1.79 17.40
C VAL A 203 -35.53 -2.06 18.50
N ALA A 204 -35.85 -3.32 18.78
CA ALA A 204 -36.74 -3.67 19.89
C ALA A 204 -36.10 -3.33 21.25
N GLY A 205 -34.83 -3.66 21.44
CA GLY A 205 -34.06 -3.31 22.64
C GLY A 205 -33.95 -1.80 22.84
N LEU A 206 -33.70 -1.04 21.78
CA LEU A 206 -33.69 0.42 21.80
C LEU A 206 -35.04 0.99 22.30
N ARG A 207 -36.16 0.48 21.80
CA ARG A 207 -37.50 0.91 22.26
C ARG A 207 -37.77 0.55 23.72
N ALA A 208 -37.22 -0.56 24.19
CA ALA A 208 -37.32 -0.99 25.59
C ALA A 208 -36.38 -0.21 26.52
N GLY A 209 -35.43 0.56 25.98
CA GLY A 209 -34.38 1.25 26.75
C GLY A 209 -33.33 0.30 27.32
N ASP A 210 -33.13 -0.87 26.69
CA ASP A 210 -32.12 -1.84 27.10
C ASP A 210 -30.70 -1.24 26.97
N PRO A 211 -29.88 -1.24 28.04
CA PRO A 211 -28.60 -0.55 28.01
C PRO A 211 -27.65 -0.99 26.91
N ALA A 212 -27.57 -2.29 26.61
CA ALA A 212 -26.68 -2.79 25.56
C ALA A 212 -27.16 -2.35 24.17
N ALA A 213 -28.46 -2.51 23.89
CA ALA A 213 -29.05 -2.10 22.62
C ALA A 213 -28.97 -0.58 22.40
N VAL A 214 -29.13 0.23 23.45
CA VAL A 214 -28.98 1.68 23.38
C VAL A 214 -27.55 2.06 23.00
N VAL A 215 -26.57 1.49 23.69
CA VAL A 215 -25.15 1.75 23.42
C VAL A 215 -24.80 1.36 21.98
N GLU A 216 -25.11 0.12 21.58
CA GLU A 216 -24.82 -0.40 20.25
C GLU A 216 -25.47 0.44 19.14
N TYR A 217 -26.73 0.85 19.34
CA TYR A 217 -27.44 1.70 18.38
C TYR A 217 -26.76 3.04 18.16
N PHE A 218 -26.40 3.75 19.24
CA PHE A 218 -25.79 5.08 19.13
C PHE A 218 -24.32 5.04 18.69
N GLU A 219 -23.59 3.98 19.04
CA GLU A 219 -22.26 3.74 18.48
C GLU A 219 -22.34 3.49 16.96
N THR A 220 -23.31 2.68 16.52
CA THR A 220 -23.58 2.48 15.09
C THR A 220 -23.94 3.81 14.42
N ALA A 221 -24.79 4.63 15.05
CA ALA A 221 -25.17 5.94 14.53
C ALA A 221 -23.97 6.88 14.32
N LEU A 222 -22.99 6.88 15.24
CA LEU A 222 -21.79 7.70 15.14
C LEU A 222 -20.80 7.20 14.07
N ARG A 223 -20.83 5.90 13.74
CA ARG A 223 -19.97 5.26 12.74
C ARG A 223 -20.61 5.13 11.36
N TRP A 224 -21.92 5.35 11.26
CA TRP A 224 -22.69 5.12 10.03
C TRP A 224 -22.23 5.98 8.86
N ARG A 225 -21.77 7.21 9.12
CA ARG A 225 -21.22 8.10 8.09
C ARG A 225 -19.71 8.23 8.20
N ASP A 226 -19.07 8.20 7.04
CA ASP A 226 -17.63 8.36 6.87
C ASP A 226 -17.26 9.69 6.17
N ASP A 227 -18.00 10.76 6.46
CA ASP A 227 -17.78 12.08 5.85
C ASP A 227 -17.00 13.04 6.77
N TRP A 228 -16.20 12.49 7.67
CA TRP A 228 -15.24 13.27 8.46
C TRP A 228 -14.04 13.66 7.59
N PRO A 229 -13.40 14.84 7.82
CA PRO A 229 -12.19 15.18 7.10
C PRO A 229 -11.06 14.18 7.36
N GLU A 230 -10.15 14.07 6.40
CA GLU A 230 -8.94 13.26 6.52
C GLU A 230 -8.13 13.59 7.79
N GLY A 231 -7.65 12.55 8.48
CA GLY A 231 -6.90 12.66 9.73
C GLY A 231 -7.76 12.79 10.99
N PHE A 232 -9.09 12.67 10.89
CA PHE A 232 -9.97 12.70 12.06
C PHE A 232 -10.16 11.29 12.62
N PRO A 233 -10.01 11.10 13.95
CA PRO A 233 -10.18 9.79 14.56
C PRO A 233 -11.66 9.36 14.64
N VAL A 234 -11.89 8.06 14.50
CA VAL A 234 -13.21 7.42 14.63
C VAL A 234 -13.47 6.82 16.01
N GLU A 235 -12.43 6.73 16.84
CA GLU A 235 -12.44 6.14 18.16
C GLU A 235 -13.33 6.89 19.16
N GLY A 236 -14.02 6.12 19.99
CA GLY A 236 -14.79 6.63 21.12
C GLY A 236 -15.39 5.48 21.91
N ALA A 237 -15.96 5.83 23.05
CA ALA A 237 -16.74 4.93 23.90
C ALA A 237 -18.04 5.64 24.29
N LEU A 238 -19.09 4.86 24.50
CA LEU A 238 -20.40 5.37 24.85
C LEU A 238 -21.00 4.55 25.99
N THR A 239 -21.56 5.22 26.98
CA THR A 239 -22.30 4.58 28.07
C THR A 239 -23.69 5.18 28.22
N TRP A 240 -24.61 4.39 28.78
CA TRP A 240 -26.00 4.76 28.97
C TRP A 240 -26.38 4.69 30.45
N ASP A 241 -26.83 5.82 30.97
CA ASP A 241 -27.51 5.90 32.27
C ASP A 241 -29.03 5.87 32.02
N ALA A 242 -29.62 4.69 32.23
CA ALA A 242 -31.04 4.46 32.03
C ALA A 242 -31.92 5.26 33.02
N ALA A 243 -31.43 5.52 34.24
CA ALA A 243 -32.20 6.24 35.25
C ALA A 243 -32.27 7.74 34.94
N ALA A 244 -31.16 8.32 34.46
CA ALA A 244 -31.11 9.72 34.03
C ALA A 244 -31.46 9.93 32.55
N ARG A 245 -31.77 8.83 31.81
CA ARG A 245 -31.96 8.82 30.36
C ARG A 245 -30.84 9.58 29.62
N ARG A 246 -29.60 9.34 30.04
CA ARG A 246 -28.43 10.14 29.64
C ARG A 246 -27.40 9.29 28.92
N LEU A 247 -26.92 9.80 27.80
CA LEU A 247 -25.74 9.26 27.12
C LEU A 247 -24.48 9.96 27.62
N VAL A 248 -23.43 9.20 27.94
CA VAL A 248 -22.09 9.74 28.21
C VAL A 248 -21.15 9.23 27.13
N VAL A 249 -20.48 10.16 26.45
CA VAL A 249 -19.70 9.90 25.24
C VAL A 249 -18.28 10.38 25.47
N GLU A 250 -17.34 9.46 25.33
CA GLU A 250 -15.90 9.74 25.25
C GLU A 250 -15.52 9.69 23.78
N ARG A 251 -15.06 10.80 23.21
CA ARG A 251 -14.72 10.89 21.78
C ARG A 251 -13.27 11.32 21.60
N ARG A 252 -12.50 10.56 20.84
CA ARG A 252 -11.17 11.02 20.41
C ARG A 252 -11.34 12.19 19.42
N LEU A 253 -10.56 13.24 19.61
CA LEU A 253 -10.55 14.43 18.76
C LEU A 253 -9.27 14.47 17.92
N PRO A 254 -9.30 15.11 16.72
CA PRO A 254 -8.09 15.30 15.91
C PRO A 254 -7.07 16.13 16.67
N GLY A 255 -5.77 15.91 16.43
CA GLY A 255 -4.70 16.74 17.00
C GLY A 255 -4.51 18.06 16.24
N ALA A 256 -3.55 18.87 16.69
CA ALA A 256 -3.31 20.21 16.13
C ALA A 256 -2.69 20.20 14.73
N GLU A 257 -2.15 19.06 14.30
CA GLU A 257 -1.55 18.78 13.00
C GLU A 257 -2.56 18.82 11.85
N VAL A 258 -3.86 18.65 12.12
CA VAL A 258 -4.89 18.75 11.06
C VAL A 258 -4.93 20.16 10.45
N VAL A 259 -4.58 21.20 11.23
CA VAL A 259 -4.49 22.59 10.78
C VAL A 259 -3.13 22.83 10.12
N PRO A 260 -3.07 23.11 8.80
CA PRO A 260 -1.79 23.27 8.11
C PRO A 260 -0.92 24.36 8.73
N ALA A 261 0.38 24.09 8.86
CA ALA A 261 1.33 25.07 9.37
C ALA A 261 1.63 26.20 8.35
N VAL A 262 1.45 25.91 7.06
CA VAL A 262 1.65 26.86 5.95
C VAL A 262 0.33 27.56 5.64
N ALA A 263 0.38 28.90 5.49
CA ALA A 263 -0.77 29.70 5.08
C ALA A 263 -0.83 29.87 3.56
N ARG A 264 0.32 30.11 2.91
CA ARG A 264 0.41 30.27 1.45
C ARG A 264 1.82 30.03 0.94
N LEU A 265 1.94 29.74 -0.34
CA LEU A 265 3.22 29.66 -1.05
C LEU A 265 3.41 30.91 -1.93
N ARG A 266 4.64 31.42 -2.00
CA ARG A 266 5.02 32.54 -2.85
C ARG A 266 6.26 32.20 -3.66
N TYR A 267 6.18 32.34 -4.98
CA TYR A 267 7.37 32.26 -5.83
C TYR A 267 8.26 33.51 -5.66
N VAL A 268 9.55 33.29 -5.39
CA VAL A 268 10.58 34.34 -5.21
C VAL A 268 11.46 34.38 -6.46
N LYS A 269 11.16 35.33 -7.35
CA LYS A 269 11.85 35.50 -8.65
C LYS A 269 13.37 35.66 -8.56
N ALA A 270 13.86 36.29 -7.50
CA ALA A 270 15.29 36.58 -7.33
C ALA A 270 16.12 35.30 -7.10
N ASP A 271 15.53 34.32 -6.40
CA ASP A 271 16.20 33.09 -5.97
C ASP A 271 15.67 31.85 -6.72
N ASP A 272 14.75 32.03 -7.67
CA ASP A 272 14.04 30.96 -8.39
C ASP A 272 13.52 29.83 -7.49
N ARG A 273 12.90 30.20 -6.37
CA ARG A 273 12.41 29.26 -5.37
C ARG A 273 11.01 29.59 -4.88
N GLU A 274 10.33 28.59 -4.35
CA GLU A 274 9.09 28.77 -3.61
C GLU A 274 9.40 29.03 -2.14
N ALA A 275 8.76 30.04 -1.57
CA ALA A 275 8.86 30.38 -0.17
C ALA A 275 7.50 30.16 0.50
N GLU A 276 7.51 29.40 1.59
CA GLU A 276 6.34 29.18 2.42
C GLU A 276 6.15 30.34 3.39
N VAL A 277 4.91 30.83 3.49
CA VAL A 277 4.52 31.79 4.51
C VAL A 277 3.81 31.02 5.61
N ALA A 278 4.45 30.94 6.77
CA ALA A 278 3.89 30.25 7.94
C ALA A 278 2.59 30.91 8.41
N ARG A 279 1.61 30.08 8.77
CA ARG A 279 0.38 30.50 9.44
C ARG A 279 0.72 30.92 10.88
N SER A 280 0.18 32.06 11.32
CA SER A 280 0.48 32.57 12.66
C SER A 280 -0.02 31.61 13.75
N ALA A 281 0.68 31.56 14.90
CA ALA A 281 0.26 30.71 16.02
C ALA A 281 -1.14 31.07 16.54
N THR A 282 -1.50 32.35 16.51
CA THR A 282 -2.84 32.84 16.90
C THR A 282 -3.92 32.29 15.98
N GLU A 283 -3.69 32.34 14.66
CA GLU A 283 -4.62 31.84 13.66
C GLU A 283 -4.75 30.31 13.73
N ARG A 284 -3.63 29.58 13.84
CA ARG A 284 -3.65 28.12 14.01
C ARG A 284 -4.44 27.69 15.24
N ARG A 285 -4.21 28.37 16.38
CA ARG A 285 -4.97 28.11 17.62
C ARG A 285 -6.45 28.41 17.46
N ALA A 286 -6.81 29.52 16.82
CA ALA A 286 -8.21 29.90 16.59
C ALA A 286 -8.93 28.86 15.71
N LEU A 287 -8.33 28.49 14.58
CA LEU A 287 -8.85 27.45 13.69
C LEU A 287 -8.98 26.10 14.41
N TYR A 288 -7.97 25.69 15.17
CA TYR A 288 -8.01 24.41 15.86
C TYR A 288 -9.10 24.39 16.96
N ARG A 289 -9.24 25.47 17.73
CA ARG A 289 -10.34 25.62 18.69
C ARG A 289 -11.71 25.52 18.02
N GLU A 290 -11.87 26.15 16.86
CA GLU A 290 -13.10 26.10 16.07
C GLU A 290 -13.40 24.68 15.56
N VAL A 291 -12.39 23.97 15.07
CA VAL A 291 -12.52 22.56 14.64
C VAL A 291 -12.99 21.67 15.80
N LEU A 292 -12.37 21.76 16.98
CA LEU A 292 -12.76 20.95 18.13
C LEU A 292 -14.21 21.23 18.56
N ALA A 293 -14.62 22.51 18.53
CA ALA A 293 -16.00 22.88 18.84
C ALA A 293 -17.00 22.33 17.80
N GLN A 294 -16.67 22.41 16.51
CA GLN A 294 -17.48 21.83 15.44
C GLN A 294 -17.60 20.30 15.57
N CYS A 295 -16.51 19.59 15.89
CA CYS A 295 -16.55 18.14 16.16
C CYS A 295 -17.55 17.82 17.26
N ALA A 296 -17.49 18.55 18.37
CA ALA A 296 -18.36 18.33 19.52
C ALA A 296 -19.83 18.54 19.16
N LEU A 297 -20.15 19.67 18.53
CA LEU A 297 -21.52 19.97 18.11
C LEU A 297 -22.04 18.97 17.07
N ARG A 298 -21.19 18.52 16.15
CA ARG A 298 -21.54 17.50 15.15
C ARG A 298 -21.86 16.15 15.77
N VAL A 299 -21.09 15.72 16.78
CA VAL A 299 -21.37 14.48 17.52
C VAL A 299 -22.68 14.58 18.29
N LEU A 300 -22.90 15.68 19.01
CA LEU A 300 -24.16 15.92 19.75
C LEU A 300 -25.37 15.90 18.81
N ASP A 301 -25.26 16.57 17.67
CA ASP A 301 -26.31 16.62 16.66
C ASP A 301 -26.58 15.24 16.04
N ALA A 302 -25.54 14.48 15.68
CA ALA A 302 -25.68 13.12 15.13
C ALA A 302 -26.44 12.20 16.10
N LEU A 303 -26.07 12.20 17.38
CA LEU A 303 -26.72 11.39 18.41
C LEU A 303 -28.18 11.80 18.62
N LEU A 304 -28.43 13.11 18.77
CA LEU A 304 -29.78 13.58 19.04
C LEU A 304 -30.70 13.38 17.82
N ARG A 305 -30.18 13.48 16.58
CA ARG A 305 -30.89 13.17 15.32
C ARG A 305 -31.17 11.68 15.14
N ALA A 306 -30.28 10.82 15.62
CA ALA A 306 -30.47 9.37 15.56
C ALA A 306 -31.64 8.88 16.43
N ASP A 307 -32.09 9.66 17.40
CA ASP A 307 -33.19 9.28 18.29
C ASP A 307 -34.44 10.13 18.08
N PRO A 308 -35.26 9.83 17.06
CA PRO A 308 -36.56 10.47 16.87
C PRO A 308 -37.57 10.06 17.94
N GLY A 309 -37.34 8.94 18.64
CA GLY A 309 -38.24 8.40 19.67
C GLY A 309 -38.18 9.13 21.00
N GLY A 310 -37.21 10.01 21.21
CA GLY A 310 -37.13 10.80 22.44
C GLY A 310 -36.51 10.03 23.61
N LEU A 311 -35.81 8.92 23.39
CA LEU A 311 -35.23 8.10 24.46
C LEU A 311 -34.21 8.87 25.31
N VAL A 312 -33.30 9.61 24.68
CA VAL A 312 -32.20 10.34 25.32
C VAL A 312 -32.61 11.74 25.78
N GLU A 313 -32.68 11.99 27.08
CA GLU A 313 -33.02 13.32 27.59
C GLU A 313 -31.81 14.25 27.59
N SER A 314 -30.62 13.73 27.91
CA SER A 314 -29.39 14.51 27.95
C SER A 314 -28.19 13.75 27.38
N VAL A 315 -27.20 14.50 26.88
CA VAL A 315 -25.92 13.96 26.40
C VAL A 315 -24.77 14.67 27.08
N VAL A 316 -23.83 13.90 27.62
CA VAL A 316 -22.53 14.37 28.09
C VAL A 316 -21.49 13.93 27.07
N LEU A 317 -20.67 14.86 26.60
CA LEU A 317 -19.59 14.61 25.66
C LEU A 317 -18.28 15.10 26.25
N ASN A 318 -17.32 14.19 26.42
CA ASN A 318 -15.93 14.47 26.73
C ASN A 318 -15.09 14.15 25.49
N GLY A 319 -14.49 15.19 24.90
CA GLY A 319 -13.58 15.09 23.78
C GLY A 319 -12.13 15.10 24.24
N PHE A 320 -11.39 14.04 23.94
CA PHE A 320 -10.00 13.85 24.40
C PHE A 320 -9.02 13.65 23.25
N LEU A 321 -7.73 13.84 23.55
CA LEU A 321 -6.64 13.33 22.74
C LEU A 321 -5.56 12.76 23.65
N ASP A 322 -4.69 11.90 23.11
CA ASP A 322 -3.52 11.42 23.83
C ASP A 322 -2.35 12.37 23.57
N ALA A 323 -1.67 12.80 24.63
CA ALA A 323 -0.53 13.70 24.55
C ALA A 323 0.53 13.37 25.60
N VAL A 324 1.80 13.55 25.22
CA VAL A 324 2.93 13.40 26.14
C VAL A 324 2.95 14.57 27.12
N ASP A 325 2.91 14.27 28.43
CA ASP A 325 3.13 15.27 29.47
C ASP A 325 4.61 15.71 29.46
N PRO A 326 4.92 17.01 29.25
CA PRO A 326 6.30 17.49 29.23
C PRO A 326 7.06 17.33 30.56
N ALA A 327 6.36 17.25 31.69
CA ALA A 327 6.93 17.08 33.01
C ALA A 327 7.23 15.62 33.34
N THR A 328 6.44 14.66 32.84
CA THR A 328 6.62 13.22 33.14
C THR A 328 7.19 12.42 31.98
N GLY A 329 7.12 12.94 30.75
CA GLY A 329 7.49 12.24 29.52
C GLY A 329 6.55 11.08 29.16
N ARG A 330 5.44 10.91 29.88
CA ARG A 330 4.47 9.83 29.66
C ARG A 330 3.32 10.32 28.80
N GLU A 331 2.82 9.43 27.95
CA GLU A 331 1.61 9.67 27.20
C GLU A 331 0.39 9.56 28.12
N GLU A 332 -0.45 10.59 28.12
CA GLU A 332 -1.63 10.70 28.97
C GLU A 332 -2.82 11.20 28.16
N ARG A 333 -4.01 10.67 28.48
CA ARG A 333 -5.27 11.14 27.91
C ARG A 333 -5.60 12.52 28.47
N ARG A 334 -5.80 13.50 27.59
CA ARG A 334 -6.15 14.88 27.94
C ARG A 334 -7.47 15.31 27.32
N THR A 335 -8.43 15.62 28.17
CA THR A 335 -9.74 16.14 27.76
C THR A 335 -9.59 17.59 27.32
N LEU A 336 -9.98 17.91 26.09
CA LEU A 336 -9.93 19.27 25.53
C LEU A 336 -11.31 19.91 25.38
N VAL A 337 -12.35 19.08 25.29
CA VAL A 337 -13.75 19.51 25.23
C VAL A 337 -14.54 18.73 26.27
N ALA A 338 -15.41 19.41 27.01
CA ALA A 338 -16.36 18.77 27.89
C ALA A 338 -17.67 19.56 27.88
N VAL A 339 -18.80 18.90 27.62
CA VAL A 339 -20.11 19.57 27.58
C VAL A 339 -21.21 18.61 28.00
N ALA A 340 -22.19 19.10 28.75
CA ALA A 340 -23.40 18.38 29.09
C ALA A 340 -24.59 19.19 28.56
N VAL A 341 -25.44 18.56 27.76
CA VAL A 341 -26.57 19.24 27.11
C VAL A 341 -27.88 18.48 27.32
N GLU A 342 -28.94 19.23 27.60
CA GLU A 342 -30.30 18.73 27.54
C GLU A 342 -30.79 18.74 26.09
N ARG A 343 -31.53 17.71 25.68
CA ARG A 343 -32.08 17.58 24.32
C ARG A 343 -32.88 18.81 23.93
N THR A 344 -33.77 19.29 24.81
CA THR A 344 -34.67 20.41 24.51
C THR A 344 -33.90 21.70 24.28
N ALA A 345 -32.88 21.97 25.11
CA ALA A 345 -32.00 23.12 24.97
C ALA A 345 -31.20 23.05 23.66
N PHE A 346 -30.61 21.89 23.35
CA PHE A 346 -29.81 21.72 22.13
C PHE A 346 -30.66 21.83 20.86
N ARG A 347 -31.87 21.25 20.85
CA ARG A 347 -32.79 21.28 19.70
C ARG A 347 -33.36 22.68 19.41
N ALA A 348 -33.32 23.60 20.37
CA ALA A 348 -33.72 24.98 20.16
C ALA A 348 -32.66 25.79 19.37
N LEU A 349 -31.45 25.27 19.18
CA LEU A 349 -30.37 25.94 18.49
C LEU A 349 -30.47 25.78 16.96
N ALA A 350 -30.26 26.87 16.23
CA ALA A 350 -30.09 26.85 14.78
C ALA A 350 -28.59 26.67 14.44
N LEU A 351 -28.10 25.43 14.53
CA LEU A 351 -26.67 25.08 14.41
C LEU A 351 -26.03 25.49 13.06
N ASP A 352 -26.82 25.69 12.02
CA ASP A 352 -26.37 26.18 10.70
C ASP A 352 -25.94 27.66 10.71
N ARG A 353 -26.27 28.40 11.78
CA ARG A 353 -26.07 29.87 11.87
C ARG A 353 -25.23 30.30 13.07
N VAL A 354 -24.66 29.36 13.82
CA VAL A 354 -23.90 29.67 15.03
C VAL A 354 -22.39 29.73 14.78
N SER A 355 -21.71 30.56 15.57
CA SER A 355 -20.28 30.36 15.83
C SER A 355 -20.13 29.11 16.69
N ALA A 356 -19.41 28.10 16.20
CA ALA A 356 -19.29 26.82 16.89
C ALA A 356 -18.70 26.96 18.31
N VAL A 357 -17.70 27.83 18.46
CA VAL A 357 -17.06 28.09 19.76
C VAL A 357 -18.03 28.77 20.73
N ASP A 358 -18.70 29.84 20.30
CA ASP A 358 -19.61 30.59 21.18
C ASP A 358 -20.85 29.77 21.52
N CYS A 359 -21.36 28.99 20.55
CA CYS A 359 -22.45 28.06 20.77
C CYS A 359 -22.10 27.02 21.83
N LEU A 360 -20.91 26.42 21.73
CA LEU A 360 -20.48 25.40 22.67
C LEU A 360 -20.22 25.97 24.06
N VAL A 361 -19.50 27.09 24.17
CA VAL A 361 -19.03 27.62 25.46
C VAL A 361 -20.10 28.48 26.13
N GLU A 362 -20.61 29.49 25.43
CA GLU A 362 -21.56 30.46 26.00
C GLU A 362 -23.00 29.95 25.90
N GLY A 363 -23.36 29.31 24.77
CA GLY A 363 -24.71 28.84 24.52
C GLY A 363 -25.08 27.57 25.30
N LEU A 364 -24.16 26.62 25.38
CA LEU A 364 -24.37 25.30 25.99
C LEU A 364 -23.64 25.14 27.34
N GLY A 365 -22.86 26.13 27.77
CA GLY A 365 -22.09 26.06 29.03
C GLY A 365 -20.94 25.05 28.99
N GLY A 366 -20.48 24.67 27.80
CA GLY A 366 -19.39 23.73 27.61
C GLY A 366 -18.01 24.33 27.92
N ARG A 367 -17.04 23.46 28.15
CA ARG A 367 -15.63 23.80 28.37
C ARG A 367 -14.82 23.44 27.13
N LEU A 368 -14.03 24.39 26.65
CA LEU A 368 -13.10 24.21 25.55
C LEU A 368 -11.71 24.73 25.94
N SER A 369 -10.70 23.87 25.82
CA SER A 369 -9.31 24.17 26.15
C SER A 369 -8.84 25.48 25.52
N ALA A 370 -8.37 26.43 26.35
CA ALA A 370 -7.83 27.73 25.91
C ALA A 370 -6.59 27.63 25.00
N ARG A 371 -5.84 26.53 25.11
CA ARG A 371 -4.61 26.25 24.36
C ARG A 371 -4.59 24.78 23.93
N PRO A 372 -5.49 24.37 23.02
CA PRO A 372 -5.60 22.97 22.63
C PRO A 372 -4.37 22.52 21.85
N GLU A 373 -3.63 23.42 21.20
CA GLU A 373 -2.37 23.14 20.51
C GLU A 373 -1.25 22.67 21.44
N LYS A 374 -1.42 22.87 22.75
CA LYS A 374 -0.52 22.37 23.81
C LYS A 374 -1.17 21.27 24.64
N ALA A 375 -2.28 20.71 24.18
CA ALA A 375 -3.10 19.76 24.90
C ALA A 375 -3.44 20.21 26.34
N ALA A 376 -3.71 21.51 26.56
CA ALA A 376 -4.04 22.01 27.88
C ALA A 376 -5.41 21.45 28.31
N PRO A 377 -5.49 20.64 29.39
CA PRO A 377 -6.72 19.91 29.69
C PRO A 377 -7.81 20.81 30.28
N VAL A 378 -9.07 20.43 30.08
CA VAL A 378 -10.25 20.93 30.81
C VAL A 378 -10.80 19.82 31.71
N LYS A 379 -11.58 20.20 32.73
CA LYS A 379 -12.24 19.23 33.60
C LYS A 379 -13.37 18.52 32.82
N PRO A 380 -13.45 17.17 32.81
CA PRO A 380 -14.58 16.44 32.24
C PRO A 380 -15.86 16.67 33.06
N GLU A 381 -17.03 16.66 32.40
CA GLU A 381 -18.32 16.95 33.05
C GLU A 381 -18.84 15.75 33.86
N LEU A 382 -18.59 14.51 33.41
CA LEU A 382 -18.64 13.27 34.17
C LEU A 382 -17.72 12.26 33.46
N PRO A 383 -16.68 11.70 34.09
CA PRO A 383 -15.90 10.64 33.47
C PRO A 383 -16.74 9.36 33.40
N THR A 384 -16.60 8.59 32.32
CA THR A 384 -16.94 7.16 32.35
C THR A 384 -16.04 6.50 33.39
N ASP A 385 -16.60 5.87 34.42
CA ASP A 385 -15.82 5.19 35.47
C ASP A 385 -14.75 4.27 34.83
N PRO A 386 -13.45 4.45 35.09
CA PRO A 386 -12.41 3.67 34.43
C PRO A 386 -12.23 2.33 35.15
N ALA A 387 -13.05 1.34 34.81
CA ALA A 387 -12.46 0.03 34.58
C ALA A 387 -11.59 0.13 33.32
N PRO A 388 -10.41 -0.53 33.24
CA PRO A 388 -9.65 -0.53 32.00
C PRO A 388 -10.58 -0.98 30.87
N MET A 389 -10.54 -0.27 29.74
CA MET A 389 -11.37 -0.57 28.57
C MET A 389 -11.09 -1.99 28.06
N VAL A 390 -11.84 -2.94 28.59
CA VAL A 390 -12.11 -4.27 28.02
C VAL A 390 -13.63 -4.36 27.83
N ALA A 391 -13.98 -4.23 26.55
CA ALA A 391 -15.14 -4.69 25.80
C ALA A 391 -16.58 -4.65 26.36
N ALA A 392 -17.45 -4.18 25.48
CA ALA A 392 -18.72 -4.84 25.19
C ALA A 392 -18.90 -4.87 23.66
N SER A 393 -19.59 -5.80 23.00
CA SER A 393 -19.85 -7.23 23.21
C SER A 393 -20.77 -7.61 22.04
N THR A 394 -20.35 -8.62 21.27
CA THR A 394 -21.18 -9.74 20.76
C THR A 394 -22.66 -9.51 20.45
N LEU A 395 -23.01 -9.67 19.16
CA LEU A 395 -24.22 -10.38 18.71
C LEU A 395 -23.77 -11.52 17.78
N ALA A 396 -23.89 -12.76 18.27
CA ALA A 396 -23.94 -13.93 17.41
C ALA A 396 -25.29 -13.98 16.66
N PRO A 397 -25.42 -14.90 15.69
CA PRO A 397 -26.29 -16.02 16.00
C PRO A 397 -25.61 -17.34 15.65
N ASP A 398 -25.82 -18.29 16.56
CA ASP A 398 -25.55 -19.70 16.35
C ASP A 398 -26.44 -20.30 15.26
N GLY A 399 -25.87 -21.28 14.54
CA GLY A 399 -26.64 -22.41 14.05
C GLY A 399 -26.34 -22.85 12.62
N MET A 400 -25.39 -23.77 12.45
CA MET A 400 -25.73 -25.13 12.00
C MET A 400 -24.54 -26.07 12.15
N GLY A 401 -24.83 -27.20 12.82
CA GLY A 401 -23.91 -28.27 13.14
C GLY A 401 -23.64 -29.24 11.99
N ALA A 402 -22.77 -30.18 12.35
CA ALA A 402 -22.14 -31.22 11.56
C ALA A 402 -23.07 -32.04 10.64
N GLY A 403 -22.49 -32.43 9.51
CA GLY A 403 -22.89 -33.58 8.71
C GLY A 403 -21.65 -34.15 8.02
N ASP A 404 -21.29 -35.38 8.38
CA ASP A 404 -20.19 -36.15 7.81
C ASP A 404 -20.36 -36.36 6.30
N GLY A 405 -19.28 -36.12 5.56
CA GLY A 405 -19.17 -36.35 4.12
C GLY A 405 -17.71 -36.30 3.68
N ASP A 406 -17.10 -37.48 3.61
CA ASP A 406 -15.78 -37.75 3.06
C ASP A 406 -15.62 -37.18 1.64
N GLY A 407 -14.55 -36.39 1.40
CA GLY A 407 -14.09 -36.02 0.05
C GLY A 407 -14.03 -34.53 -0.32
N GLY A 408 -12.99 -33.82 0.12
CA GLY A 408 -12.16 -33.00 -0.78
C GLY A 408 -12.55 -31.59 -1.25
N ASP A 409 -13.69 -30.98 -0.85
CA ASP A 409 -14.15 -29.74 -1.52
C ASP A 409 -14.36 -28.50 -0.62
N GLY A 410 -13.36 -28.16 0.20
CA GLY A 410 -13.28 -26.82 0.82
C GLY A 410 -12.58 -25.79 -0.10
N PRO A 411 -12.82 -24.48 0.03
CA PRO A 411 -12.15 -23.45 -0.76
C PRO A 411 -10.63 -23.54 -0.61
N ASP A 412 -9.89 -23.29 -1.69
CA ASP A 412 -8.43 -23.16 -1.61
C ASP A 412 -8.09 -21.87 -0.86
N LEU A 413 -7.49 -22.03 0.32
CA LEU A 413 -7.12 -20.91 1.19
C LEU A 413 -6.08 -19.99 0.52
N PHE A 414 -5.39 -20.44 -0.53
CA PHE A 414 -4.52 -19.58 -1.33
C PHE A 414 -5.30 -18.63 -2.23
N GLU A 415 -6.38 -19.10 -2.83
CA GLU A 415 -7.10 -18.41 -3.91
C GLU A 415 -8.31 -17.62 -3.41
N MET A 416 -8.73 -17.84 -2.17
CA MET A 416 -9.84 -17.09 -1.57
C MET A 416 -9.50 -15.61 -1.35
N ASP A 417 -10.52 -14.76 -1.36
CA ASP A 417 -10.38 -13.31 -1.13
C ASP A 417 -9.73 -13.00 0.25
N PRO A 418 -8.86 -11.97 0.38
CA PRO A 418 -8.23 -11.63 1.66
C PRO A 418 -9.20 -11.36 2.79
N ILE A 419 -10.29 -10.63 2.51
CA ILE A 419 -11.31 -10.30 3.52
C ILE A 419 -12.08 -11.57 3.88
N ALA A 420 -12.37 -12.42 2.90
CA ALA A 420 -12.99 -13.72 3.15
C ALA A 420 -12.08 -14.66 3.99
N PHE A 421 -10.76 -14.58 3.82
CA PHE A 421 -9.80 -15.35 4.63
C PHE A 421 -9.75 -14.82 6.07
N GLU A 422 -9.69 -13.51 6.25
CA GLU A 422 -9.71 -12.86 7.56
C GLU A 422 -11.01 -13.18 8.33
N GLU A 423 -12.15 -13.15 7.65
CA GLU A 423 -13.45 -13.54 8.23
C GLU A 423 -13.52 -15.03 8.56
N LEU A 424 -12.92 -15.91 7.75
CA LEU A 424 -12.82 -17.35 8.06
C LEU A 424 -11.97 -17.60 9.31
N ILE A 425 -10.87 -16.85 9.49
CA ILE A 425 -10.05 -16.93 10.70
C ILE A 425 -10.82 -16.38 11.91
N ALA A 426 -11.54 -15.26 11.76
CA ALA A 426 -12.39 -14.73 12.81
C ALA A 426 -13.46 -15.75 13.25
N GLU A 427 -14.10 -16.42 12.29
CA GLU A 427 -15.10 -17.46 12.53
C GLU A 427 -14.53 -18.69 13.23
N LEU A 428 -13.33 -19.14 12.85
CA LEU A 428 -12.63 -20.24 13.52
C LEU A 428 -12.47 -19.98 15.03
N PHE A 429 -12.06 -18.77 15.40
CA PHE A 429 -11.85 -18.41 16.79
C PHE A 429 -13.16 -18.12 17.54
N ARG A 430 -14.21 -17.62 16.87
CA ARG A 430 -15.57 -17.54 17.45
C ARG A 430 -16.09 -18.90 17.87
N ARG A 431 -15.98 -19.91 17.01
CA ARG A 431 -16.43 -21.28 17.31
C ARG A 431 -15.67 -21.93 18.46
N ARG A 432 -14.46 -21.47 18.77
CA ARG A 432 -13.69 -21.90 19.95
C ARG A 432 -14.01 -21.11 21.23
N GLY A 433 -15.04 -20.25 21.20
CA GLY A 433 -15.54 -19.53 22.37
C GLY A 433 -14.90 -18.16 22.62
N LEU A 434 -14.12 -17.63 21.67
CA LEU A 434 -13.54 -16.28 21.77
C LEU A 434 -14.48 -15.24 21.16
N ARG A 435 -14.55 -14.04 21.75
CA ARG A 435 -15.26 -12.91 21.14
C ARG A 435 -14.34 -12.23 20.13
N THR A 436 -14.63 -12.30 18.83
CA THR A 436 -13.76 -11.73 17.79
C THR A 436 -14.38 -10.52 17.10
N SER A 437 -13.54 -9.58 16.66
CA SER A 437 -13.88 -8.46 15.79
C SER A 437 -12.83 -8.34 14.69
N THR A 438 -13.27 -8.24 13.44
CA THR A 438 -12.41 -7.96 12.27
C THR A 438 -12.11 -6.46 12.20
N THR A 439 -10.87 -6.10 11.88
CA THR A 439 -10.44 -4.70 11.69
C THR A 439 -10.72 -4.30 10.24
N ALA A 440 -11.48 -3.23 10.01
CA ALA A 440 -11.77 -2.76 8.66
C ALA A 440 -10.53 -2.11 8.03
N ARG A 441 -10.18 -2.49 6.80
CA ARG A 441 -9.04 -1.99 6.03
C ARG A 441 -9.02 -0.45 5.90
N SER A 442 -8.20 0.20 6.72
CA SER A 442 -7.06 1.04 6.30
C SER A 442 -6.42 1.68 7.54
N GLY A 443 -5.23 1.22 7.94
CA GLY A 443 -4.38 1.94 8.91
C GLY A 443 -3.92 1.17 10.15
N ASP A 444 -4.57 0.06 10.53
CA ASP A 444 -4.20 -0.69 11.74
C ASP A 444 -3.03 -1.64 11.48
N GLU A 445 -1.83 -1.10 11.31
CA GLU A 445 -0.46 -1.67 11.48
C GLU A 445 -0.33 -3.21 11.65
N GLY A 446 -0.96 -3.99 10.76
CA GLY A 446 -0.90 -5.45 10.72
C GLY A 446 -1.81 -6.23 11.69
N VAL A 447 -2.88 -5.66 12.26
CA VAL A 447 -3.90 -6.45 12.98
C VAL A 447 -5.00 -6.84 12.01
N ASP A 448 -5.28 -8.14 11.89
CA ASP A 448 -6.31 -8.63 10.96
C ASP A 448 -7.60 -9.05 11.72
N VAL A 449 -7.46 -9.59 12.94
CA VAL A 449 -8.57 -9.94 13.84
C VAL A 449 -8.17 -9.63 15.29
N LEU A 450 -9.03 -8.92 16.04
CA LEU A 450 -8.92 -8.82 17.49
C LEU A 450 -9.84 -9.86 18.11
N ALA A 451 -9.35 -10.59 19.10
CA ALA A 451 -10.14 -11.57 19.84
C ALA A 451 -10.04 -11.32 21.35
N GLU A 452 -11.06 -11.68 22.10
CA GLU A 452 -11.08 -11.59 23.55
C GLU A 452 -11.56 -12.91 24.13
N ASP A 453 -10.72 -13.48 24.99
CA ASP A 453 -11.04 -14.68 25.75
C ASP A 453 -11.82 -14.26 27.01
N PRO A 454 -13.11 -14.63 27.15
CA PRO A 454 -13.96 -14.16 28.24
C PRO A 454 -13.67 -14.82 29.59
N ASP A 455 -12.74 -15.78 29.67
CA ASP A 455 -12.38 -16.44 30.93
C ASP A 455 -11.82 -15.41 31.95
N PRO A 456 -12.42 -15.27 33.14
CA PRO A 456 -12.05 -14.22 34.08
C PRO A 456 -10.70 -14.45 34.79
N ILE A 457 -10.08 -15.63 34.65
CA ILE A 457 -8.84 -16.01 35.34
C ILE A 457 -7.66 -16.08 34.36
N THR A 458 -7.91 -16.59 33.15
CA THR A 458 -6.89 -16.87 32.13
C THR A 458 -7.13 -16.15 30.81
N GLY A 459 -8.27 -15.47 30.66
CA GLY A 459 -8.67 -14.77 29.47
C GLY A 459 -8.02 -13.38 29.32
N GLY A 460 -8.52 -12.61 28.36
CA GLY A 460 -7.98 -11.30 27.97
C GLY A 460 -7.83 -11.14 26.47
N ARG A 461 -7.26 -9.99 26.07
CA ARG A 461 -7.21 -9.57 24.67
C ARG A 461 -6.12 -10.32 23.89
N ILE A 462 -6.51 -10.84 22.75
CA ILE A 462 -5.70 -11.60 21.81
C ILE A 462 -5.64 -10.85 20.48
N VAL A 463 -4.43 -10.59 19.98
CA VAL A 463 -4.25 -10.08 18.61
C VAL A 463 -4.04 -11.25 17.67
N ILE A 464 -4.81 -11.30 16.60
CA ILE A 464 -4.69 -12.34 15.59
C ILE A 464 -4.32 -11.67 14.27
N GLN A 465 -3.24 -12.15 13.67
CA GLN A 465 -2.78 -11.70 12.36
C GLN A 465 -2.84 -12.89 11.41
N ALA A 466 -3.49 -12.71 10.27
CA ALA A 466 -3.73 -13.70 9.25
C ALA A 466 -2.93 -13.35 7.99
N LYS A 467 -1.87 -14.11 7.72
CA LYS A 467 -1.02 -13.93 6.53
C LYS A 467 -1.29 -15.02 5.51
N ARG A 468 -1.88 -14.65 4.38
CA ARG A 468 -2.10 -15.55 3.24
C ARG A 468 -0.83 -15.67 2.39
N TYR A 469 0.12 -16.49 2.85
CA TYR A 469 1.43 -16.64 2.23
C TYR A 469 1.56 -17.98 1.51
N ARG A 470 2.23 -17.99 0.34
CA ARG A 470 2.65 -19.21 -0.38
C ARG A 470 4.01 -19.75 0.08
N HIS A 471 4.78 -18.93 0.79
CA HIS A 471 6.12 -19.26 1.31
C HIS A 471 6.22 -19.04 2.82
N THR A 472 7.23 -19.62 3.46
CA THR A 472 7.42 -19.59 4.91
C THR A 472 7.35 -18.17 5.48
N VAL A 473 6.53 -17.97 6.53
CA VAL A 473 6.36 -16.65 7.16
C VAL A 473 7.66 -16.20 7.84
N PRO A 474 8.19 -15.02 7.50
CA PRO A 474 9.45 -14.53 8.04
C PRO A 474 9.34 -14.20 9.54
N PRO A 475 10.45 -14.27 10.30
CA PRO A 475 10.46 -13.92 11.72
C PRO A 475 10.01 -12.47 12.00
N ALA A 476 10.20 -11.56 11.03
CA ALA A 476 9.73 -10.18 11.10
C ALA A 476 8.22 -10.11 11.37
N ALA A 477 7.40 -10.89 10.67
CA ALA A 477 5.94 -10.92 10.92
C ALA A 477 5.59 -11.39 12.35
N VAL A 478 6.40 -12.27 12.95
CA VAL A 478 6.21 -12.67 14.36
C VAL A 478 6.66 -11.57 15.33
N ARG A 479 7.71 -10.83 15.00
CA ARG A 479 8.20 -9.68 15.78
C ARG A 479 7.24 -8.50 15.70
N ASP A 480 6.71 -8.24 14.52
CA ASP A 480 5.70 -7.22 14.28
C ASP A 480 4.44 -7.54 15.07
N LEU A 481 4.01 -8.81 15.08
CA LEU A 481 2.90 -9.25 15.93
C LEU A 481 3.22 -9.05 17.43
N ASP A 482 4.43 -9.36 17.88
CA ASP A 482 4.86 -9.14 19.28
C ASP A 482 4.80 -7.64 19.65
N ALA A 483 5.28 -6.77 18.77
CA ALA A 483 5.18 -5.31 18.94
C ALA A 483 3.72 -4.83 18.93
N THR A 484 2.91 -5.40 18.04
CA THR A 484 1.48 -5.09 17.93
C THR A 484 0.69 -5.59 19.14
N MET A 485 1.06 -6.71 19.75
CA MET A 485 0.46 -7.16 21.02
C MET A 485 0.67 -6.13 22.13
N VAL A 486 1.90 -5.62 22.26
CA VAL A 486 2.24 -4.62 23.26
C VAL A 486 1.44 -3.34 23.02
N ARG A 487 1.34 -2.88 21.76
CA ARG A 487 0.56 -1.69 21.39
C ARG A 487 -0.94 -1.85 21.65
N GLN A 488 -1.50 -3.02 21.37
CA GLN A 488 -2.93 -3.31 21.53
C GLN A 488 -3.31 -3.74 22.95
N GLY A 489 -2.34 -3.81 23.88
CA GLY A 489 -2.54 -4.29 25.24
C GLY A 489 -2.98 -5.76 25.29
N ALA A 490 -2.61 -6.55 24.27
CA ALA A 490 -2.98 -7.94 24.16
C ALA A 490 -2.05 -8.83 24.98
N ASN A 491 -2.64 -9.71 25.79
CA ASN A 491 -1.88 -10.66 26.61
C ASN A 491 -1.50 -11.92 25.83
N ARG A 492 -2.01 -12.08 24.59
CA ARG A 492 -1.69 -13.18 23.68
C ARG A 492 -1.73 -12.74 22.22
N GLY A 493 -0.89 -13.31 21.39
CA GLY A 493 -0.85 -13.05 19.95
C GLY A 493 -0.92 -14.37 19.19
N ILE A 494 -1.67 -14.40 18.10
CA ILE A 494 -1.78 -15.56 17.23
C ILE A 494 -1.45 -15.15 15.81
N LEU A 495 -0.42 -15.76 15.23
CA LEU A 495 -0.11 -15.59 13.82
C LEU A 495 -0.60 -16.82 13.06
N VAL A 496 -1.54 -16.60 12.15
CA VAL A 496 -2.13 -17.62 11.30
C VAL A 496 -1.59 -17.46 9.89
N THR A 497 -1.20 -18.56 9.25
CA THR A 497 -0.74 -18.53 7.87
C THR A 497 -1.20 -19.74 7.06
N THR A 498 -1.31 -19.57 5.75
CA THR A 498 -1.51 -20.67 4.78
C THR A 498 -0.22 -21.44 4.46
N SER A 499 0.96 -20.95 4.88
CA SER A 499 2.27 -21.59 4.69
C SER A 499 2.86 -22.14 5.99
N GLY A 500 4.18 -22.32 6.08
CA GLY A 500 4.86 -22.76 7.30
C GLY A 500 5.52 -21.61 8.07
N PHE A 501 5.91 -21.87 9.33
CA PHE A 501 6.82 -21.00 10.09
C PHE A 501 8.24 -21.56 10.13
N GLY A 502 9.20 -20.69 9.84
CA GLY A 502 10.62 -21.04 9.89
C GLY A 502 11.13 -21.22 11.32
N PRO A 503 12.32 -21.82 11.51
CA PRO A 503 12.91 -22.05 12.84
C PRO A 503 13.14 -20.76 13.64
N GLY A 504 13.39 -19.62 12.97
CA GLY A 504 13.51 -18.30 13.61
C GLY A 504 12.20 -17.81 14.22
N SER A 505 11.10 -17.94 13.47
CA SER A 505 9.74 -17.60 13.89
C SER A 505 9.32 -18.45 15.11
N ARG A 506 9.59 -19.76 15.07
CA ARG A 506 9.30 -20.69 16.18
C ARG A 506 10.13 -20.39 17.43
N ARG A 507 11.43 -20.11 17.28
CA ARG A 507 12.31 -19.73 18.41
C ARG A 507 11.94 -18.38 19.02
N TRP A 508 11.41 -17.45 18.24
CA TRP A 508 10.96 -16.15 18.77
C TRP A 508 9.67 -16.27 19.57
N ALA A 509 8.73 -17.11 19.13
CA ALA A 509 7.49 -17.37 19.85
C ALA A 509 7.72 -18.21 21.14
N GLU A 510 8.83 -18.95 21.22
CA GLU A 510 9.15 -19.81 22.36
C GLU A 510 9.30 -19.00 23.66
N GLY A 511 8.48 -19.33 24.67
CA GLY A 511 8.46 -18.63 25.96
C GLY A 511 7.78 -17.26 25.95
N LYS A 512 7.22 -16.84 24.80
CA LYS A 512 6.40 -15.64 24.65
C LYS A 512 4.92 -16.00 24.58
N PRO A 513 4.01 -15.05 24.86
CA PRO A 513 2.58 -15.25 24.68
C PRO A 513 2.16 -15.23 23.18
N LEU A 514 2.95 -15.86 22.31
CA LEU A 514 2.75 -15.93 20.86
C LEU A 514 2.44 -17.36 20.44
N THR A 515 1.36 -17.55 19.70
CA THR A 515 0.96 -18.84 19.13
C THR A 515 1.07 -18.79 17.62
N LEU A 516 1.72 -19.78 17.03
CA LEU A 516 1.92 -19.87 15.58
C LEU A 516 1.06 -21.00 15.01
N VAL A 517 0.18 -20.68 14.07
CA VAL A 517 -0.73 -21.62 13.40
C VAL A 517 -0.35 -21.73 11.92
N ASP A 518 0.40 -22.78 11.56
CA ASP A 518 0.81 -23.03 10.18
C ASP A 518 -0.33 -23.62 9.34
N GLY A 519 -0.18 -23.61 8.01
CA GLY A 519 -1.21 -24.03 7.06
C GLY A 519 -1.81 -25.41 7.35
N PRO A 520 -1.00 -26.46 7.56
CA PRO A 520 -1.52 -27.78 7.93
C PRO A 520 -2.27 -27.77 9.28
N THR A 521 -1.77 -27.02 10.26
CA THR A 521 -2.45 -26.85 11.55
C THR A 521 -3.75 -26.07 11.40
N LEU A 522 -3.79 -25.03 10.56
CA LEU A 522 -4.97 -24.24 10.26
C LEU A 522 -6.07 -25.13 9.65
N VAL A 523 -5.76 -25.91 8.61
CA VAL A 523 -6.71 -26.84 7.99
C VAL A 523 -7.28 -27.83 9.01
N ARG A 524 -6.43 -28.38 9.89
CA ARG A 524 -6.88 -29.25 10.99
C ARG A 524 -7.82 -28.52 11.95
N LEU A 525 -7.47 -27.31 12.38
CA LEU A 525 -8.28 -26.51 13.29
C LEU A 525 -9.63 -26.12 12.68
N LEU A 526 -9.67 -25.83 11.36
CA LEU A 526 -10.91 -25.58 10.62
C LEU A 526 -11.81 -26.82 10.64
N HIS A 527 -11.26 -28.00 10.30
CA HIS A 527 -12.02 -29.26 10.29
C HIS A 527 -12.54 -29.64 11.68
N GLU A 528 -11.76 -29.42 12.73
CA GLU A 528 -12.19 -29.64 14.14
C GLU A 528 -13.39 -28.77 14.54
N GLN A 529 -13.61 -27.64 13.87
CA GLN A 529 -14.72 -26.71 14.12
C GLN A 529 -15.83 -26.79 13.06
N GLY A 530 -15.80 -27.81 12.20
CA GLY A 530 -16.76 -28.00 11.11
C GLY A 530 -16.68 -26.94 10.01
N LEU A 531 -15.51 -26.32 9.82
CA LEU A 531 -15.22 -25.36 8.75
C LEU A 531 -14.40 -26.05 7.64
N SER A 532 -14.69 -25.72 6.38
CA SER A 532 -14.03 -26.31 5.22
C SER A 532 -12.90 -25.41 4.69
N GLY A 533 -11.73 -25.99 4.37
CA GLY A 533 -10.63 -25.28 3.73
C GLY A 533 -9.51 -26.23 3.29
N ARG A 534 -8.93 -26.01 2.11
CA ARG A 534 -7.82 -26.83 1.57
C ARG A 534 -6.63 -25.97 1.19
N LEU A 535 -5.44 -26.57 1.14
CA LEU A 535 -4.24 -25.97 0.58
C LEU A 535 -3.90 -26.70 -0.73
N GLY A 536 -3.90 -26.00 -1.87
CA GLY A 536 -3.50 -26.54 -3.17
C GLY A 536 -2.08 -27.15 -3.18
N GLY A 537 -1.82 -28.05 -4.13
CA GLY A 537 -0.75 -29.07 -4.14
C GLY A 537 0.71 -28.67 -3.84
N THR A 538 1.43 -29.67 -3.31
CA THR A 538 2.69 -29.69 -2.52
C THR A 538 3.99 -29.15 -3.13
N VAL A 539 4.86 -28.58 -2.28
CA VAL A 539 6.31 -28.89 -2.23
C VAL A 539 6.68 -29.31 -0.81
N ALA A 540 7.37 -30.44 -0.71
CA ALA A 540 7.66 -31.20 0.51
C ALA A 540 8.56 -30.47 1.52
N ALA A 541 8.22 -30.62 2.80
CA ALA A 541 9.05 -30.24 3.94
C ALA A 541 10.25 -31.19 4.11
N PRO A 542 11.46 -30.71 4.45
CA PRO A 542 12.48 -31.55 5.05
C PRO A 542 12.31 -31.59 6.58
N ALA A 543 12.55 -32.80 7.10
CA ALA A 543 12.27 -33.26 8.46
C ALA A 543 13.08 -32.58 9.57
N ALA A 544 12.47 -32.57 10.76
CA ALA A 544 13.08 -32.18 12.03
C ALA A 544 14.16 -33.18 12.50
N ALA A 545 15.18 -32.65 13.18
CA ALA A 545 16.13 -33.38 14.01
C ALA A 545 16.36 -32.61 15.34
N PRO A 546 16.77 -33.30 16.43
CA PRO A 546 16.17 -33.19 17.79
C PRO A 546 16.82 -32.13 18.73
N PRO A 547 16.24 -31.87 19.93
CA PRO A 547 16.74 -30.82 20.82
C PRO A 547 17.93 -31.30 21.66
N ALA A 548 18.97 -30.47 21.75
CA ALA A 548 20.10 -30.68 22.65
C ALA A 548 19.91 -29.88 23.94
N ALA A 549 20.19 -30.56 25.05
CA ALA A 549 19.88 -30.22 26.42
C ALA A 549 20.49 -28.91 26.95
N THR A 550 19.76 -28.35 27.92
CA THR A 550 20.20 -27.39 28.93
C THR A 550 21.52 -27.79 29.59
N ARG A 551 22.49 -26.85 29.62
CA ARG A 551 23.46 -26.73 30.72
C ARG A 551 23.66 -25.28 31.10
N ARG A 552 23.36 -24.99 32.37
CA ARG A 552 23.86 -23.83 33.10
C ARG A 552 25.38 -23.92 33.20
N GLY A 553 26.07 -22.83 32.94
CA GLY A 553 27.50 -22.67 33.18
C GLY A 553 27.86 -21.19 33.25
N SER A 554 28.04 -20.70 34.48
CA SER A 554 28.69 -19.43 34.78
C SER A 554 30.15 -19.43 34.31
N GLY A 555 30.62 -18.34 33.74
CA GLY A 555 32.05 -18.13 33.49
C GLY A 555 32.29 -17.07 32.43
N GLY A 556 32.82 -15.91 32.84
CA GLY A 556 33.25 -14.88 31.92
C GLY A 556 34.43 -15.33 31.06
N SER A 557 34.48 -14.83 29.83
CA SER A 557 35.73 -14.69 29.07
C SER A 557 35.54 -13.64 27.97
N ARG A 558 36.31 -12.57 28.05
CA ARG A 558 36.60 -11.66 26.92
C ARG A 558 37.63 -12.34 26.04
N SER A 559 37.43 -12.38 24.72
CA SER A 559 38.46 -12.60 23.68
C SER A 559 37.76 -12.70 22.32
N ALA A 560 38.19 -12.18 21.16
CA ALA A 560 39.20 -11.22 20.74
C ALA A 560 38.84 -10.84 19.29
N ALA A 561 38.64 -9.56 18.98
CA ALA A 561 38.40 -9.10 17.61
C ALA A 561 39.75 -8.81 16.92
N GLY A 562 40.07 -9.55 15.85
CA GLY A 562 41.17 -9.19 14.95
C GLY A 562 40.86 -7.86 14.26
N ARG A 563 41.86 -6.97 14.13
CA ARG A 563 41.70 -5.67 13.44
C ARG A 563 41.41 -5.90 11.96
N ALA A 564 40.25 -5.45 11.47
CA ALA A 564 39.93 -5.40 10.05
C ALA A 564 40.87 -4.42 9.30
N GLN A 565 41.29 -4.78 8.09
CA GLN A 565 42.11 -3.94 7.22
C GLN A 565 41.23 -2.88 6.54
N GLU A 566 41.52 -1.60 6.77
CA GLU A 566 40.83 -0.50 6.10
C GLU A 566 41.29 -0.37 4.64
N LEU A 567 40.34 -0.31 3.70
CA LEU A 567 40.56 -0.18 2.27
C LEU A 567 40.39 1.28 1.83
N SER A 568 41.21 1.72 0.88
CA SER A 568 41.03 3.00 0.20
C SER A 568 40.08 2.87 -1.00
N PRO A 569 39.39 3.94 -1.45
CA PRO A 569 38.56 3.90 -2.65
C PRO A 569 39.32 3.34 -3.86
N GLY A 570 38.71 2.38 -4.56
CA GLY A 570 39.29 1.67 -5.70
C GLY A 570 40.27 0.55 -5.35
N GLN A 571 40.66 0.37 -4.08
CA GLN A 571 41.57 -0.68 -3.64
C GLN A 571 40.92 -2.07 -3.75
N ASN A 572 41.68 -3.03 -4.26
CA ASN A 572 41.27 -4.43 -4.38
C ASN A 572 42.04 -5.31 -3.40
N VAL A 573 41.34 -6.25 -2.78
CA VAL A 573 41.91 -7.35 -2.01
C VAL A 573 41.45 -8.67 -2.61
N ARG A 574 42.29 -9.70 -2.50
CA ARG A 574 41.91 -11.08 -2.79
C ARG A 574 41.77 -11.82 -1.46
N PRO A 575 40.54 -12.11 -0.99
CA PRO A 575 40.32 -13.00 0.14
C PRO A 575 40.87 -14.40 -0.14
N GLU A 576 41.36 -15.07 0.90
CA GLU A 576 41.81 -16.45 0.79
C GLU A 576 40.61 -17.40 0.62
N PRO A 577 40.75 -18.56 -0.06
CA PRO A 577 39.64 -19.47 -0.30
C PRO A 577 38.88 -19.91 0.97
N ALA A 578 39.59 -20.08 2.09
CA ALA A 578 38.99 -20.44 3.37
C ALA A 578 38.11 -19.31 3.95
N GLU A 579 38.40 -18.04 3.63
CA GLU A 579 37.62 -16.88 4.04
C GLU A 579 36.36 -16.72 3.18
N LEU A 580 36.40 -17.19 1.93
CA LEU A 580 35.29 -17.16 0.98
C LEU A 580 34.23 -18.24 1.21
N ALA A 581 34.41 -19.14 2.19
CA ALA A 581 33.37 -20.10 2.56
C ALA A 581 32.09 -19.37 2.98
N GLU A 582 32.23 -18.28 3.73
CA GLU A 582 31.15 -17.37 4.07
C GLU A 582 31.75 -16.00 4.44
N LEU A 583 31.26 -14.95 3.79
CA LEU A 583 31.56 -13.55 4.11
C LEU A 583 30.36 -12.95 4.82
N THR A 584 30.59 -12.26 5.93
CA THR A 584 29.61 -11.42 6.61
C THR A 584 29.91 -9.97 6.29
N VAL A 585 28.94 -9.28 5.71
CA VAL A 585 28.94 -7.86 5.40
C VAL A 585 28.10 -7.16 6.45
N VAL A 586 28.59 -6.08 7.06
CA VAL A 586 27.85 -5.26 8.03
C VAL A 586 28.02 -3.81 7.65
N PHE A 587 26.92 -3.07 7.51
CA PHE A 587 26.95 -1.62 7.31
C PHE A 587 26.49 -0.89 8.56
N GLY A 588 27.37 -0.07 9.14
CA GLY A 588 27.07 0.76 10.29
C GLY A 588 27.05 2.24 9.91
N SER A 589 26.07 2.98 10.41
CA SER A 589 26.00 4.45 10.32
C SER A 589 25.18 5.00 11.49
N THR A 590 25.37 6.29 11.80
CA THR A 590 24.55 7.06 12.73
C THR A 590 23.99 8.30 12.04
N GLY A 591 23.02 8.98 12.64
CA GLY A 591 22.45 10.23 12.12
C GLY A 591 21.26 10.06 11.18
N ALA A 592 21.38 9.21 10.15
CA ALA A 592 20.28 8.86 9.25
C ALA A 592 20.25 7.34 8.99
N GLU A 593 19.06 6.85 8.63
CA GLU A 593 18.87 5.45 8.28
C GLU A 593 19.13 5.20 6.79
N ALA A 594 19.79 4.09 6.49
CA ALA A 594 20.03 3.65 5.12
C ALA A 594 19.86 2.14 5.02
N ASP A 595 19.32 1.73 3.89
CA ASP A 595 19.02 0.37 3.53
C ASP A 595 20.19 -0.30 2.82
N LEU A 596 20.67 -1.44 3.34
CA LEU A 596 21.65 -2.27 2.67
C LEU A 596 20.97 -3.07 1.56
N THR A 597 21.59 -3.14 0.38
CA THR A 597 21.09 -3.88 -0.78
C THR A 597 22.24 -4.56 -1.50
N LEU A 598 21.95 -5.65 -2.19
CA LEU A 598 22.95 -6.38 -2.97
C LEU A 598 22.40 -6.69 -4.37
N LEU A 599 23.23 -6.56 -5.40
CA LEU A 599 22.86 -6.93 -6.77
C LEU A 599 23.80 -8.02 -7.27
N LEU A 600 23.25 -9.14 -7.73
CA LEU A 600 23.98 -10.21 -8.36
C LEU A 600 24.04 -9.92 -9.87
N LEU A 601 25.24 -9.64 -10.36
CA LEU A 601 25.46 -9.14 -11.70
C LEU A 601 26.18 -10.19 -12.56
N ALA A 602 25.69 -10.35 -13.79
CA ALA A 602 26.35 -11.10 -14.84
C ALA A 602 27.60 -10.36 -15.35
N GLU A 603 28.30 -10.94 -16.32
CA GLU A 603 29.55 -10.40 -16.86
C GLU A 603 29.38 -9.01 -17.50
N ASP A 604 28.20 -8.73 -18.05
CA ASP A 604 27.82 -7.44 -18.64
C ASP A 604 27.50 -6.34 -17.59
N GLY A 605 27.54 -6.68 -16.30
CA GLY A 605 27.25 -5.76 -15.20
C GLY A 605 25.76 -5.55 -14.92
N ARG A 606 24.88 -6.39 -15.48
CA ARG A 606 23.44 -6.35 -15.26
C ARG A 606 22.93 -7.54 -14.44
N VAL A 607 21.80 -7.37 -13.78
CA VAL A 607 21.07 -8.49 -13.15
C VAL A 607 20.53 -9.45 -14.22
N ARG A 608 20.42 -10.75 -13.91
CA ARG A 608 19.86 -11.74 -14.86
C ARG A 608 18.34 -11.78 -14.81
N SER A 609 17.77 -11.45 -13.66
CA SER A 609 16.34 -11.33 -13.38
C SER A 609 16.14 -10.43 -12.15
N ASP A 610 14.90 -10.06 -11.84
CA ASP A 610 14.59 -9.29 -10.62
C ASP A 610 14.96 -10.06 -9.34
N GLU A 611 15.06 -11.39 -9.39
CA GLU A 611 15.49 -12.26 -8.28
C GLU A 611 16.95 -12.01 -7.85
N ASP A 612 17.75 -11.40 -8.72
CA ASP A 612 19.14 -11.04 -8.45
C ASP A 612 19.31 -9.71 -7.72
N PHE A 613 18.21 -9.00 -7.49
CA PHE A 613 18.21 -7.80 -6.66
C PHE A 613 17.79 -8.14 -5.23
N VAL A 614 18.74 -8.16 -4.30
CA VAL A 614 18.52 -8.51 -2.90
C VAL A 614 18.31 -7.25 -2.07
N PHE A 615 17.11 -7.09 -1.53
CA PHE A 615 16.68 -5.97 -0.70
C PHE A 615 15.67 -6.47 0.35
N TYR A 616 15.12 -5.58 1.18
CA TYR A 616 14.32 -6.00 2.34
C TYR A 616 13.08 -6.86 2.00
N HIS A 617 12.45 -6.68 0.83
CA HIS A 617 11.35 -7.56 0.36
C HIS A 617 11.83 -8.85 -0.33
N GLN A 618 13.09 -8.92 -0.75
CA GLN A 618 13.70 -10.10 -1.36
C GLN A 618 15.06 -10.37 -0.68
N PRO A 619 15.05 -10.85 0.58
CA PRO A 619 16.25 -10.92 1.40
C PRO A 619 17.18 -12.08 1.03
N THR A 620 16.85 -12.91 0.05
CA THR A 620 17.69 -14.05 -0.34
C THR A 620 17.73 -14.21 -1.85
N ALA A 621 18.89 -14.57 -2.38
CA ALA A 621 19.07 -14.99 -3.77
C ALA A 621 19.89 -16.28 -3.87
N GLU A 622 19.78 -16.96 -5.01
CA GLU A 622 20.57 -18.16 -5.36
C GLU A 622 20.56 -19.25 -4.27
N GLY A 623 19.36 -19.68 -3.88
CA GLY A 623 19.19 -20.76 -2.89
C GLY A 623 19.73 -20.45 -1.49
N GLY A 624 19.97 -19.18 -1.17
CA GLY A 624 20.52 -18.71 0.11
C GLY A 624 22.02 -18.42 0.07
N ALA A 625 22.68 -18.53 -1.09
CA ALA A 625 24.07 -18.11 -1.26
C ALA A 625 24.27 -16.61 -0.99
N VAL A 626 23.23 -15.80 -1.16
CA VAL A 626 23.16 -14.44 -0.63
C VAL A 626 21.96 -14.33 0.30
N THR A 627 22.18 -13.83 1.52
CA THR A 627 21.11 -13.58 2.49
C THR A 627 21.33 -12.21 3.14
N LEU A 628 20.33 -11.34 3.07
CA LEU A 628 20.29 -10.01 3.69
C LEU A 628 19.42 -10.04 4.94
N ARG A 629 19.90 -9.40 6.00
CA ARG A 629 19.18 -9.09 7.24
C ARG A 629 19.16 -7.59 7.41
N GLN A 630 18.10 -6.96 6.90
CA GLN A 630 18.05 -5.51 6.81
C GLN A 630 18.02 -4.79 8.16
N GLU A 631 17.26 -5.31 9.13
CA GLU A 631 17.19 -4.78 10.49
C GLU A 631 18.57 -4.70 11.18
N GLU A 632 19.46 -5.65 10.84
CA GLU A 632 20.83 -5.73 11.34
C GLU A 632 21.84 -5.08 10.38
N ARG A 633 21.37 -4.54 9.23
CA ARG A 633 22.18 -4.08 8.08
C ARG A 633 23.34 -5.02 7.77
N THR A 634 23.03 -6.31 7.80
CA THR A 634 24.02 -7.38 7.69
C THR A 634 23.64 -8.29 6.53
N ALA A 635 24.62 -8.68 5.70
CA ALA A 635 24.41 -9.66 4.64
C ALA A 635 25.45 -10.79 4.73
N THR A 636 24.99 -12.01 4.51
CA THR A 636 25.83 -13.20 4.39
C THR A 636 25.98 -13.53 2.91
N LEU A 637 27.22 -13.69 2.46
CA LEU A 637 27.58 -14.09 1.11
C LEU A 637 28.34 -15.40 1.17
N ARG A 638 27.98 -16.36 0.32
CA ARG A 638 28.73 -17.58 0.06
C ARG A 638 29.19 -17.59 -1.39
N PRO A 639 30.28 -16.86 -1.71
CA PRO A 639 30.73 -16.68 -3.10
C PRO A 639 31.06 -17.98 -3.82
N LEU A 640 31.38 -19.05 -3.09
CA LEU A 640 31.67 -20.37 -3.66
C LEU A 640 30.40 -21.13 -4.10
N ASP A 641 29.24 -20.80 -3.51
CA ASP A 641 27.94 -21.41 -3.82
C ASP A 641 27.21 -20.68 -4.96
N LEU A 642 27.68 -19.48 -5.35
CA LEU A 642 27.11 -18.71 -6.45
C LEU A 642 27.37 -19.39 -7.80
N PRO A 643 26.38 -19.44 -8.70
CA PRO A 643 26.56 -20.03 -10.02
C PRO A 643 27.59 -19.25 -10.84
N GLY A 644 28.18 -19.92 -11.83
CA GLY A 644 29.16 -19.31 -12.73
C GLY A 644 28.62 -18.14 -13.56
N THR A 645 27.30 -18.02 -13.68
CA THR A 645 26.62 -16.90 -14.36
C THR A 645 26.62 -15.61 -13.52
N VAL A 646 26.90 -15.67 -12.21
CA VAL A 646 27.12 -14.47 -11.37
C VAL A 646 28.60 -14.16 -11.35
N HIS A 647 28.97 -13.04 -11.97
CA HIS A 647 30.35 -12.57 -12.05
C HIS A 647 30.68 -11.52 -10.99
N ARG A 648 29.68 -10.81 -10.46
CA ARG A 648 29.87 -9.74 -9.48
C ARG A 648 28.70 -9.67 -8.52
N VAL A 649 28.98 -9.33 -7.26
CA VAL A 649 27.99 -8.96 -6.25
C VAL A 649 28.29 -7.51 -5.86
N ALA A 650 27.40 -6.60 -6.24
CA ALA A 650 27.43 -5.21 -5.83
C ALA A 650 26.82 -5.06 -4.44
N ILE A 651 27.46 -4.30 -3.55
CA ILE A 651 27.00 -4.04 -2.18
C ILE A 651 26.72 -2.55 -2.07
N SER A 652 25.44 -2.19 -1.96
CA SER A 652 24.97 -0.80 -2.01
C SER A 652 24.18 -0.41 -0.77
N VAL A 653 24.15 0.89 -0.48
CA VAL A 653 23.33 1.49 0.57
C VAL A 653 22.43 2.56 -0.04
N ASN A 654 21.16 2.61 0.39
CA ASN A 654 20.15 3.51 -0.17
C ASN A 654 19.48 4.28 0.96
N MET A 655 19.29 5.58 0.78
CA MET A 655 18.49 6.38 1.71
C MET A 655 17.00 6.07 1.50
N ASP A 656 16.18 6.29 2.53
CA ASP A 656 14.73 6.15 2.45
C ASP A 656 14.17 7.12 1.38
N ALA A 657 13.44 6.58 0.41
CA ALA A 657 12.90 7.31 -0.74
C ALA A 657 11.82 8.34 -0.34
N ASP A 658 11.16 8.13 0.79
CA ASP A 658 10.12 9.03 1.32
C ASP A 658 10.71 10.12 2.25
N SER A 659 12.04 10.13 2.41
CA SER A 659 12.76 11.08 3.25
C SER A 659 13.61 12.05 2.42
N ASP A 660 13.73 13.31 2.84
CA ASP A 660 14.67 14.29 2.25
C ASP A 660 16.15 14.01 2.63
N THR A 661 16.48 12.74 2.95
CA THR A 661 17.79 12.38 3.47
C THR A 661 18.78 11.95 2.37
N THR A 662 20.05 12.31 2.56
CA THR A 662 21.15 12.06 1.62
C THR A 662 22.31 11.37 2.33
N CYS A 663 23.21 10.77 1.57
CA CYS A 663 24.39 10.08 2.12
C CYS A 663 25.28 11.02 2.96
N ALA A 664 25.17 12.34 2.84
CA ALA A 664 25.84 13.30 3.73
C ALA A 664 25.41 13.20 5.20
N GLN A 665 24.22 12.66 5.49
CA GLN A 665 23.69 12.54 6.85
C GLN A 665 24.05 11.21 7.51
N LEU A 666 24.67 10.28 6.78
CA LEU A 666 25.25 9.05 7.32
C LEU A 666 26.58 9.36 8.03
N ARG A 667 26.50 9.65 9.33
CA ARG A 667 27.67 9.90 10.17
C ARG A 667 28.33 8.58 10.57
N ASP A 668 29.66 8.58 10.60
CA ASP A 668 30.47 7.41 10.92
C ASP A 668 30.18 6.18 10.03
N ALA A 669 29.74 6.40 8.80
CA ALA A 669 29.42 5.35 7.84
C ALA A 669 30.62 4.42 7.60
N GLU A 670 30.41 3.12 7.78
CA GLU A 670 31.45 2.11 7.62
C GLU A 670 30.84 0.79 7.16
N LEU A 671 31.32 0.27 6.03
CA LEU A 671 31.07 -1.10 5.59
C LEU A 671 32.20 -1.99 6.12
N ARG A 672 31.85 -3.09 6.79
CA ARG A 672 32.80 -4.13 7.21
C ARG A 672 32.46 -5.44 6.54
N VAL A 673 33.46 -6.13 6.03
CA VAL A 673 33.35 -7.46 5.44
C VAL A 673 34.30 -8.39 6.17
N SER A 674 33.81 -9.46 6.77
CA SER A 674 34.61 -10.44 7.49
C SER A 674 34.40 -11.84 6.94
N GLY A 675 35.48 -12.59 6.71
CA GLY A 675 35.42 -13.99 6.28
C GLY A 675 35.43 -14.97 7.45
N ALA A 676 34.80 -16.13 7.25
CA ALA A 676 34.63 -17.17 8.27
C ALA A 676 35.95 -17.70 8.90
N ALA A 677 37.08 -17.56 8.20
CA ALA A 677 38.39 -18.05 8.65
C ALA A 677 39.31 -16.96 9.26
N GLY A 678 38.80 -15.74 9.51
CA GLY A 678 39.53 -14.69 10.26
C GLY A 678 40.04 -13.49 9.44
N GLY A 679 39.66 -13.36 8.18
CA GLY A 679 39.89 -12.16 7.35
C GLY A 679 38.86 -11.06 7.65
N GLY A 680 39.27 -9.80 7.60
CA GLY A 680 38.38 -8.66 7.84
C GLY A 680 38.83 -7.42 7.09
N TRP A 681 37.89 -6.75 6.44
CA TRP A 681 38.10 -5.52 5.67
C TRP A 681 37.07 -4.48 6.04
N SER A 682 37.45 -3.22 6.06
CA SER A 682 36.52 -2.11 6.25
C SER A 682 36.69 -1.05 5.19
N PHE A 683 35.62 -0.33 4.87
CA PHE A 683 35.64 0.82 3.98
C PHE A 683 34.68 1.88 4.49
N ARG A 684 35.16 3.13 4.56
CA ARG A 684 34.34 4.30 4.89
C ARG A 684 33.96 5.01 3.60
N PRO A 685 32.71 4.90 3.14
CA PRO A 685 32.26 5.61 1.93
C PRO A 685 32.32 7.14 2.12
N PRO A 686 32.52 7.91 1.04
CA PRO A 686 32.50 9.36 1.10
C PRO A 686 31.10 9.88 1.47
N ALA A 687 31.04 10.95 2.26
CA ALA A 687 29.80 11.67 2.50
C ALA A 687 29.54 12.63 1.33
N ASP A 688 28.36 12.56 0.71
CA ASP A 688 27.99 13.43 -0.42
C ASP A 688 26.52 13.89 -0.29
N PRO A 689 26.26 15.21 -0.24
CA PRO A 689 24.91 15.76 -0.09
C PRO A 689 24.07 15.71 -1.38
N ALA A 690 24.67 15.36 -2.51
CA ALA A 690 23.98 15.21 -3.79
C ALA A 690 23.58 13.75 -4.09
N ILE A 691 23.86 12.81 -3.19
CA ILE A 691 23.73 11.38 -3.41
C ILE A 691 22.74 10.77 -2.41
N SER A 692 21.79 9.99 -2.91
CA SER A 692 20.77 9.28 -2.11
C SER A 692 20.86 7.75 -2.25
N ALA A 693 21.76 7.23 -3.09
CA ALA A 693 22.14 5.81 -3.12
C ALA A 693 23.62 5.65 -3.48
N MET A 694 24.30 4.65 -2.92
CA MET A 694 25.73 4.44 -3.12
C MET A 694 26.13 2.96 -3.24
N LEU A 695 26.91 2.64 -4.26
CA LEU A 695 27.67 1.38 -4.37
C LEU A 695 28.94 1.49 -3.53
N VAL A 696 28.95 0.82 -2.38
CA VAL A 696 30.00 0.94 -1.38
C VAL A 696 31.17 0.02 -1.69
N ALA A 697 30.88 -1.25 -2.03
CA ALA A 697 31.88 -2.23 -2.41
C ALA A 697 31.33 -3.23 -3.45
N GLU A 698 32.23 -3.93 -4.12
CA GLU A 698 31.87 -5.03 -5.03
C GLU A 698 32.76 -6.24 -4.79
N LEU A 699 32.16 -7.43 -4.79
CA LEU A 699 32.86 -8.70 -4.84
C LEU A 699 32.76 -9.23 -6.26
N TYR A 700 33.88 -9.51 -6.94
CA TYR A 700 33.87 -9.91 -8.35
C TYR A 700 34.85 -11.03 -8.67
N ARG A 701 34.51 -11.84 -9.68
CA ARG A 701 35.37 -12.93 -10.15
C ARG A 701 36.53 -12.38 -10.98
N ASN A 702 37.75 -12.83 -10.69
CA ASN A 702 38.96 -12.47 -11.43
C ASN A 702 39.99 -13.60 -11.38
N GLY A 703 40.24 -14.22 -12.54
CA GLY A 703 41.28 -15.24 -12.72
C GLY A 703 41.04 -16.53 -11.91
N GLY A 704 39.79 -17.00 -11.85
CA GLY A 704 39.42 -18.24 -11.16
C GLY A 704 39.12 -18.10 -9.66
N GLY A 705 39.19 -16.91 -9.09
CA GLY A 705 38.83 -16.63 -7.69
C GLY A 705 38.09 -15.30 -7.53
N TRP A 706 37.70 -14.97 -6.29
CA TRP A 706 36.98 -13.73 -5.98
C TRP A 706 37.93 -12.63 -5.49
N LYS A 707 37.60 -11.37 -5.78
CA LYS A 707 38.26 -10.18 -5.25
C LYS A 707 37.21 -9.23 -4.67
N LEU A 708 37.54 -8.59 -3.56
CA LEU A 708 36.76 -7.52 -2.94
C LEU A 708 37.35 -6.17 -3.33
N ARG A 709 36.51 -5.23 -3.75
CA ARG A 709 36.91 -3.87 -4.12
C ARG A 709 36.07 -2.84 -3.38
N ALA A 710 36.73 -1.85 -2.79
CA ALA A 710 36.06 -0.64 -2.30
C ALA A 710 35.75 0.29 -3.49
N VAL A 711 34.52 0.79 -3.62
CA VAL A 711 34.08 1.60 -4.76
C VAL A 711 33.76 3.02 -4.32
N GLY A 712 32.65 3.23 -3.60
CA GLY A 712 32.20 4.55 -3.14
C GLY A 712 31.61 5.43 -4.24
N GLN A 713 30.93 4.83 -5.22
CA GLN A 713 30.25 5.55 -6.31
C GLN A 713 28.77 5.74 -5.95
N GLY A 714 28.21 6.93 -6.15
CA GLY A 714 26.82 7.20 -5.82
C GLY A 714 25.97 7.78 -6.95
N TRP A 715 24.66 7.77 -6.72
CA TRP A 715 23.59 8.21 -7.61
C TRP A 715 22.72 9.27 -6.92
N ALA A 716 22.45 10.35 -7.63
CA ALA A 716 21.55 11.41 -7.16
C ALA A 716 20.07 11.01 -7.26
N ASP A 717 19.73 10.19 -8.26
CA ASP A 717 18.36 9.68 -8.49
C ASP A 717 18.01 8.48 -7.59
N GLY A 718 18.76 8.30 -6.49
CA GLY A 718 18.51 7.28 -5.47
C GLY A 718 18.56 5.85 -5.99
N LEU A 719 17.82 4.97 -5.30
CA LEU A 719 17.78 3.55 -5.62
C LEU A 719 17.31 3.29 -7.05
N ALA A 720 16.37 4.09 -7.56
CA ALA A 720 15.90 3.98 -8.94
C ALA A 720 17.02 4.23 -9.96
N GLY A 721 17.90 5.21 -9.71
CA GLY A 721 19.07 5.45 -10.56
C GLY A 721 20.08 4.30 -10.55
N LEU A 722 20.35 3.75 -9.36
CA LEU A 722 21.26 2.61 -9.17
C LEU A 722 20.70 1.33 -9.82
N ALA A 723 19.40 1.06 -9.64
CA ALA A 723 18.70 -0.09 -10.21
C ALA A 723 18.69 -0.06 -11.74
N ARG A 724 18.37 1.09 -12.36
CA ARG A 724 18.43 1.25 -13.83
C ARG A 724 19.84 1.08 -14.39
N ALA A 725 20.87 1.56 -13.69
CA ALA A 725 22.26 1.39 -14.11
C ALA A 725 22.68 -0.09 -14.18
N HIS A 726 22.02 -0.95 -13.42
CA HIS A 726 22.26 -2.40 -13.37
C HIS A 726 21.15 -3.24 -14.02
N GLY A 727 20.26 -2.62 -14.80
CA GLY A 727 19.30 -3.32 -15.67
C GLY A 727 18.02 -3.81 -14.99
N VAL A 728 17.69 -3.31 -13.79
CA VAL A 728 16.39 -3.57 -13.13
C VAL A 728 15.33 -2.62 -13.69
N GLU A 729 14.17 -3.15 -14.10
CA GLU A 729 13.03 -2.31 -14.50
C GLU A 729 12.32 -1.75 -13.25
N VAL A 730 12.33 -0.42 -13.11
CA VAL A 730 11.66 0.28 -12.00
C VAL A 730 10.47 1.03 -12.59
N ALA A 731 9.25 0.55 -12.30
CA ALA A 731 7.98 1.13 -12.75
C ALA A 731 7.58 2.38 -11.99
#